data_AF-A0A538T478-F1
#
_entry.id   AF-A0A538T478-F1
#
_cell.length_a   1.000
_cell.length_b   1.000
_cell.length_c   1.000
_cell.angle_alpha   90.00
_cell.angle_beta   90.00
_cell.angle_gamma   90.00
#
_symmetry.space_group_name_H-M   'P 1'
#
loop_
_entity.id
_entity.type
_entity.pdbx_description
1 polymer ?
#
loop_
_entity_poly.entity_id
_entity_poly.type
_entity_poly.pdbx_seq_one_letter_code
_entity_poly.pdbx_strand_id
1 'polypeptide(L)'
;MFIRGVNLGAGTAGHFPGEFAITKADYRRWLRFARALHANAIRVYALHPPDFYQALKEENEAHPREPLWLFQEVWTELPERNDFWDPAFIRGFDSEIKSSIDAIHGNAVIPPRPGHAAGRYAADVSPYVAGWLLGREWEPYAVRVTQRTHPGVTSFRGTFFSVEEGTPMECWLGRELDLAASYEADRYGLSRAVSFVNWPTLDVMRHPTETEPGGHQAEHDEDAFSVDPGKIRPIRGPSPLNRTLGYFANYHVYPYYPDFMNLDPGYSAYRDKHGACNYAGYLADLKAHTRGIPLLIGEFGVPTSRGIAHLQPQGINHGGMSEEEQGRQDVRLVEDIQGTGCAGALLFALFDEWFKVNWLVMRAEQPRDRDPLWHNLLDPEESYGLIGFDPPSVIHVDGNPEDWAGIAPYATAAEGALLRALYVTSDQNRFYVRIDLAEAPRRGGEGPRTGPAPPPMIGVSLDVLDPKRGDRGLPRPLRATWSRGAEFVLLIDPGDLRDRGKRPPRAELFIDKAMNYSVWSRVLVDGRFESNTSPFRPVANVDGRYIPLIIETNRERVSRSGKVYPSRHLDWGRLELGREPSRAPAWPGGDSTFEYDPHAEWAMDEARETIEIALPWGLLNVGDPSSRAVLDDKPATSEVEVSRTEGIGLLAWATRLPLFRADSLGPARTGLSARIKPGEVDFLGPPGTAQGVVAQELRVTAPESNSYVWKGWEMPMISERIKKSAKWLRDSFEGMDAREQRNQTDLDAKRE
;
A
#
# COMPACT_ATOMS: atom_id res chain seq x y z
N MET A 1 21.31 23.44 7.80
CA MET A 1 20.97 22.07 8.21
C MET A 1 19.74 21.67 7.44
N PHE A 2 19.84 20.64 6.62
CA PHE A 2 18.68 19.99 6.02
C PHE A 2 18.03 19.04 7.02
N ILE A 3 16.69 19.05 7.10
CA ILE A 3 15.95 18.08 7.89
C ILE A 3 15.89 16.77 7.11
N ARG A 4 16.41 15.69 7.71
CA ARG A 4 16.33 14.32 7.19
C ARG A 4 15.70 13.46 8.27
N GLY A 5 14.40 13.28 8.19
CA GLY A 5 13.64 12.61 9.22
C GLY A 5 12.75 11.51 8.69
N VAL A 6 12.03 10.90 9.62
CA VAL A 6 11.10 9.81 9.38
C VAL A 6 9.81 10.07 10.15
N ASN A 7 8.68 9.70 9.57
CA ASN A 7 7.38 9.79 10.20
C ASN A 7 7.13 8.58 11.10
N LEU A 8 6.69 8.83 12.32
CA LEU A 8 6.33 7.82 13.32
C LEU A 8 4.82 7.86 13.55
N GLY A 9 4.13 6.83 13.05
CA GLY A 9 2.71 6.61 13.26
C GLY A 9 2.34 6.15 14.67
N ALA A 10 1.04 6.04 14.93
CA ALA A 10 0.49 5.59 16.21
C ALA A 10 -0.16 4.19 16.15
N GLY A 11 -0.40 3.66 14.94
CA GLY A 11 -1.06 2.37 14.74
C GLY A 11 -0.08 1.31 14.24
N THR A 12 0.50 0.52 15.16
CA THR A 12 1.26 -0.67 14.79
C THR A 12 0.35 -1.78 14.29
N ALA A 13 0.91 -2.76 13.58
CA ALA A 13 0.22 -4.00 13.25
C ALA A 13 -0.57 -4.57 14.45
N GLY A 14 -1.82 -4.95 14.22
CA GLY A 14 -2.78 -5.40 15.22
C GLY A 14 -3.63 -4.31 15.88
N HIS A 15 -3.36 -3.02 15.64
CA HIS A 15 -4.01 -1.93 16.38
C HIS A 15 -4.36 -0.73 15.49
N PHE A 16 -5.51 -0.08 15.78
CA PHE A 16 -5.79 1.25 15.27
C PHE A 16 -4.96 2.32 16.00
N PRO A 17 -4.64 3.46 15.35
CA PRO A 17 -3.88 4.54 15.97
C PRO A 17 -4.54 5.12 17.22
N GLY A 18 -5.87 5.06 17.30
CA GLY A 18 -6.64 5.54 18.47
C GLY A 18 -6.55 4.66 19.72
N GLU A 19 -5.97 3.47 19.63
CA GLU A 19 -5.78 2.55 20.76
C GLU A 19 -4.51 2.85 21.57
N PHE A 20 -3.51 3.48 20.93
CA PHE A 20 -2.22 3.80 21.53
C PHE A 20 -1.52 2.61 22.20
N ALA A 21 -1.46 1.46 21.52
CA ALA A 21 -0.90 0.21 22.03
C ALA A 21 0.63 0.20 22.19
N ILE A 22 1.32 1.20 21.63
CA ILE A 22 2.79 1.27 21.62
C ILE A 22 3.33 1.48 23.04
N THR A 23 4.27 0.64 23.45
CA THR A 23 4.91 0.77 24.78
C THR A 23 6.11 1.71 24.76
N LYS A 24 6.53 2.20 25.93
CA LYS A 24 7.81 2.93 26.07
C LYS A 24 9.03 2.16 25.55
N ALA A 25 9.02 0.83 25.65
CA ALA A 25 10.12 0.00 25.18
C ALA A 25 10.21 0.01 23.64
N ASP A 26 9.06 0.01 22.98
CA ASP A 26 8.96 0.11 21.51
C ASP A 26 9.44 1.48 21.04
N TYR A 27 8.95 2.57 21.66
CA TYR A 27 9.45 3.92 21.37
C TYR A 27 10.97 4.04 21.53
N ARG A 28 11.54 3.50 22.61
CA ARG A 28 13.01 3.50 22.79
C ARG A 28 13.73 2.72 21.69
N ARG A 29 13.23 1.55 21.30
CA ARG A 29 13.81 0.74 20.22
C ARG A 29 13.79 1.50 18.89
N TRP A 30 12.66 2.10 18.56
CA TRP A 30 12.45 2.83 17.31
C TRP A 30 13.19 4.18 17.24
N LEU A 31 13.29 4.92 18.35
CA LEU A 31 14.11 6.14 18.41
C LEU A 31 15.60 5.84 18.20
N ARG A 32 16.10 4.73 18.76
CA ARG A 32 17.47 4.25 18.51
C ARG A 32 17.65 3.81 17.07
N PHE A 33 16.65 3.15 16.48
CA PHE A 33 16.68 2.78 15.07
C PHE A 33 16.75 4.04 14.18
N ALA A 34 15.94 5.07 14.44
CA ALA A 34 16.02 6.34 13.70
C ALA A 34 17.39 7.01 13.81
N ARG A 35 18.04 6.98 14.97
CA ARG A 35 19.44 7.44 15.11
C ARG A 35 20.42 6.59 14.31
N ALA A 36 20.25 5.26 14.33
CA ALA A 36 21.09 4.33 13.56
C ALA A 36 20.91 4.49 12.04
N LEU A 37 19.78 5.04 11.59
CA LEU A 37 19.56 5.50 10.21
C LEU A 37 20.25 6.84 9.89
N HIS A 38 20.85 7.50 10.87
CA HIS A 38 21.34 8.89 10.79
C HIS A 38 20.25 9.93 10.51
N ALA A 39 18.99 9.62 10.85
CA ALA A 39 17.92 10.61 10.86
C ALA A 39 18.19 11.66 11.94
N ASN A 40 17.93 12.93 11.65
CA ASN A 40 18.07 14.03 12.61
C ASN A 40 16.72 14.53 13.13
N ALA A 41 15.59 14.01 12.60
CA ALA A 41 14.26 14.39 13.02
C ALA A 41 13.27 13.22 13.01
N ILE A 42 12.25 13.34 13.86
CA ILE A 42 11.06 12.50 13.93
C ILE A 42 9.84 13.41 13.83
N ARG A 43 8.86 13.03 13.02
CA ARG A 43 7.51 13.62 13.05
C ARG A 43 6.51 12.63 13.65
N VAL A 44 5.60 13.13 14.47
CA VAL A 44 4.42 12.40 14.94
C VAL A 44 3.16 13.19 14.58
N TYR A 45 2.10 12.48 14.19
CA TYR A 45 0.85 13.03 13.62
C TYR A 45 -0.06 13.70 14.64
N ALA A 46 -0.16 13.09 15.80
CA ALA A 46 -0.99 13.55 16.90
C ALA A 46 -0.19 13.48 18.19
N LEU A 47 -0.79 13.92 19.29
CA LEU A 47 -0.19 13.74 20.59
C LEU A 47 -0.10 12.24 20.90
N HIS A 48 1.12 11.74 21.09
CA HIS A 48 1.37 10.37 21.52
C HIS A 48 1.19 10.23 23.05
N PRO A 49 1.17 9.00 23.61
CA PRO A 49 1.17 8.81 25.05
C PRO A 49 2.41 9.45 25.72
N PRO A 50 2.33 9.82 27.02
CA PRO A 50 3.46 10.42 27.75
C PRO A 50 4.78 9.64 27.66
N ASP A 51 4.69 8.32 27.48
CA ASP A 51 5.83 7.42 27.34
C ASP A 51 6.71 7.73 26.12
N PHE A 52 6.13 8.19 25.01
CA PHE A 52 6.90 8.65 23.84
C PHE A 52 7.80 9.82 24.19
N TYR A 53 7.23 10.87 24.80
CA TYR A 53 7.96 12.08 25.15
C TYR A 53 9.03 11.81 26.21
N GLN A 54 8.74 10.93 27.17
CA GLN A 54 9.74 10.49 28.13
C GLN A 54 10.87 9.69 27.46
N ALA A 55 10.57 8.81 26.50
CA ALA A 55 11.58 8.08 25.74
C ALA A 55 12.44 9.01 24.88
N LEU A 56 11.84 9.98 24.19
CA LEU A 56 12.54 10.99 23.40
C LEU A 56 13.48 11.84 24.26
N LYS A 57 13.00 12.30 25.42
CA LYS A 57 13.82 13.07 26.38
C LYS A 57 15.04 12.27 26.81
N GLU A 58 14.84 11.04 27.26
CA GLU A 58 15.93 10.14 27.70
C GLU A 58 16.94 9.89 26.58
N GLU A 59 16.46 9.65 25.35
CA GLU A 59 17.32 9.37 24.20
C GLU A 59 18.15 10.60 23.78
N ASN A 60 17.57 11.81 23.85
CA ASN A 60 18.30 13.05 23.54
C ASN A 60 19.25 13.49 24.67
N GLU A 61 18.91 13.26 25.93
CA GLU A 61 19.82 13.50 27.07
C GLU A 61 21.03 12.56 27.04
N ALA A 62 20.85 11.33 26.54
CA ALA A 62 21.94 10.40 26.31
C ALA A 62 22.85 10.81 25.13
N HIS A 63 22.35 11.63 24.19
CA HIS A 63 23.05 12.02 22.96
C HIS A 63 23.02 13.55 22.72
N PRO A 64 23.58 14.37 23.62
CA PRO A 64 23.38 15.82 23.63
C PRO A 64 24.02 16.57 22.44
N ARG A 65 24.92 15.93 21.70
CA ARG A 65 25.58 16.54 20.52
C ARG A 65 24.77 16.41 19.24
N GLU A 66 23.86 15.45 19.20
CA GLU A 66 23.12 15.08 17.99
C GLU A 66 21.66 14.80 18.38
N PRO A 67 20.89 15.79 18.87
CA PRO A 67 19.50 15.55 19.27
C PRO A 67 18.66 15.13 18.07
N LEU A 68 17.71 14.22 18.30
CA LEU A 68 16.59 14.01 17.38
C LEU A 68 15.60 15.15 17.58
N TRP A 69 15.39 15.92 16.52
CA TRP A 69 14.40 16.99 16.49
C TRP A 69 12.98 16.45 16.33
N LEU A 70 12.03 17.03 17.04
CA LEU A 70 10.62 16.69 16.97
C LEU A 70 9.87 17.69 16.09
N PHE A 71 9.18 17.19 15.08
CA PHE A 71 8.04 17.86 14.46
C PHE A 71 6.77 17.31 15.09
N GLN A 72 6.09 18.13 15.89
CA GLN A 72 4.84 17.74 16.53
C GLN A 72 3.69 18.24 15.68
N GLU A 73 2.96 17.31 15.07
CA GLU A 73 1.70 17.65 14.43
C GLU A 73 0.54 17.66 15.43
N VAL A 74 -0.44 18.50 15.15
CA VAL A 74 -1.74 18.53 15.82
C VAL A 74 -2.79 18.18 14.79
N TRP A 75 -3.10 16.88 14.70
CA TRP A 75 -4.10 16.35 13.78
C TRP A 75 -5.53 16.72 14.19
N THR A 76 -6.45 16.77 13.23
CA THR A 76 -7.88 17.00 13.46
C THR A 76 -8.74 16.22 12.46
N GLU A 77 -9.95 15.83 12.89
CA GLU A 77 -11.01 15.36 11.99
C GLU A 77 -11.52 16.48 11.07
N LEU A 78 -12.36 16.12 10.11
CA LEU A 78 -13.13 17.11 9.35
C LEU A 78 -14.30 17.65 10.18
N PRO A 79 -14.64 18.94 10.05
CA PRO A 79 -15.86 19.47 10.64
C PRO A 79 -17.09 18.75 10.08
N GLU A 80 -18.10 18.47 10.92
CA GLU A 80 -19.32 17.71 10.56
C GLU A 80 -20.03 18.27 9.31
N ARG A 81 -19.98 19.59 9.11
CA ARG A 81 -20.57 20.29 7.96
C ARG A 81 -19.57 20.71 6.90
N ASN A 82 -18.34 20.23 6.97
CA ASN A 82 -17.25 20.59 6.08
C ASN A 82 -16.93 22.09 6.07
N ASP A 83 -17.24 22.80 7.16
CA ASP A 83 -16.97 24.22 7.37
C ASP A 83 -15.96 24.42 8.50
N PHE A 84 -14.73 24.83 8.16
CA PHE A 84 -13.65 25.03 9.14
C PHE A 84 -13.89 26.24 10.06
N TRP A 85 -14.83 27.13 9.71
CA TRP A 85 -15.24 28.24 10.59
C TRP A 85 -16.36 27.87 11.57
N ASP A 86 -16.79 26.60 11.61
CA ASP A 86 -17.78 26.17 12.59
C ASP A 86 -17.27 26.42 14.03
N PRO A 87 -18.04 27.11 14.90
CA PRO A 87 -17.57 27.45 16.22
C PRO A 87 -17.26 26.25 17.13
N ALA A 88 -17.95 25.12 16.97
CA ALA A 88 -17.67 23.92 17.76
C ALA A 88 -16.38 23.26 17.31
N PHE A 89 -16.17 23.17 15.99
CA PHE A 89 -14.92 22.70 15.40
C PHE A 89 -13.72 23.52 15.86
N ILE A 90 -13.77 24.86 15.71
CA ILE A 90 -12.71 25.77 16.16
C ILE A 90 -12.38 25.56 17.64
N ARG A 91 -13.39 25.48 18.52
CA ARG A 91 -13.14 25.25 19.96
C ARG A 91 -12.46 23.91 20.23
N GLY A 92 -12.82 22.88 19.48
CA GLY A 92 -12.18 21.56 19.56
C GLY A 92 -10.71 21.65 19.17
N PHE A 93 -10.42 22.19 17.99
CA PHE A 93 -9.06 22.27 17.47
C PHE A 93 -8.16 23.21 18.29
N ASP A 94 -8.67 24.37 18.73
CA ASP A 94 -8.01 25.26 19.67
C ASP A 94 -7.58 24.53 20.96
N SER A 95 -8.43 23.62 21.45
CA SER A 95 -8.14 22.83 22.65
C SER A 95 -7.06 21.78 22.41
N GLU A 96 -7.06 21.12 21.26
CA GLU A 96 -6.02 20.17 20.86
C GLU A 96 -4.65 20.86 20.72
N ILE A 97 -4.60 22.03 20.09
CA ILE A 97 -3.38 22.85 19.95
C ILE A 97 -2.82 23.20 21.34
N LYS A 98 -3.65 23.76 22.22
CA LYS A 98 -3.22 24.19 23.57
C LYS A 98 -2.77 23.01 24.42
N SER A 99 -3.50 21.90 24.38
CA SER A 99 -3.17 20.69 25.13
C SER A 99 -1.85 20.07 24.64
N SER A 100 -1.62 20.09 23.32
CA SER A 100 -0.38 19.60 22.73
C SER A 100 0.82 20.45 23.13
N ILE A 101 0.68 21.79 23.10
CA ILE A 101 1.72 22.71 23.59
C ILE A 101 2.01 22.44 25.08
N ASP A 102 0.99 22.36 25.92
CA ASP A 102 1.18 22.07 27.36
C ASP A 102 1.85 20.71 27.60
N ALA A 103 1.51 19.69 26.82
CA ALA A 103 2.09 18.35 26.93
C ALA A 103 3.57 18.32 26.56
N ILE A 104 3.96 18.99 25.48
CA ILE A 104 5.35 19.09 25.00
C ILE A 104 6.26 19.82 25.99
N HIS A 105 5.72 20.79 26.73
CA HIS A 105 6.43 21.50 27.80
C HIS A 105 6.39 20.73 29.15
N GLY A 106 5.92 19.48 29.16
CA GLY A 106 5.86 18.66 30.38
C GLY A 106 4.89 19.19 31.44
N ASN A 107 3.84 19.91 31.02
CA ASN A 107 2.93 20.64 31.90
C ASN A 107 1.45 20.35 31.56
N ALA A 108 1.12 19.09 31.27
CA ALA A 108 -0.26 18.68 31.00
C ALA A 108 -0.68 17.43 31.77
N VAL A 109 -1.98 17.40 32.14
CA VAL A 109 -2.69 16.20 32.55
C VAL A 109 -3.92 16.11 31.67
N ILE A 110 -3.91 15.17 30.73
CA ILE A 110 -4.97 15.01 29.74
C ILE A 110 -5.86 13.82 30.16
N PRO A 111 -7.17 14.03 30.34
CA PRO A 111 -8.09 12.96 30.69
C PRO A 111 -8.32 12.03 29.49
N PRO A 112 -8.59 10.72 29.72
CA PRO A 112 -8.92 9.78 28.65
C PRO A 112 -10.12 10.22 27.80
N ARG A 113 -9.96 10.13 26.47
CA ARG A 113 -11.04 10.23 25.48
C ARG A 113 -10.84 9.16 24.39
N PRO A 114 -11.91 8.58 23.84
CA PRO A 114 -11.80 7.68 22.70
C PRO A 114 -11.01 8.32 21.56
N GLY A 115 -10.03 7.59 21.00
CA GLY A 115 -9.20 8.07 19.89
C GLY A 115 -8.09 9.06 20.27
N HIS A 116 -7.93 9.42 21.54
CA HIS A 116 -6.92 10.40 21.98
C HIS A 116 -6.00 9.83 23.06
N ALA A 117 -4.70 10.15 22.95
CA ALA A 117 -3.73 9.85 23.99
C ALA A 117 -4.06 10.62 25.28
N ALA A 118 -3.74 10.02 26.42
CA ALA A 118 -4.06 10.58 27.73
C ALA A 118 -2.97 10.25 28.75
N GLY A 119 -3.03 10.95 29.88
CA GLY A 119 -2.12 10.75 31.00
C GLY A 119 -1.44 12.02 31.45
N ARG A 120 -0.41 11.85 32.28
CA ARG A 120 0.39 12.95 32.82
C ARG A 120 1.65 13.14 31.99
N TYR A 121 1.73 14.26 31.30
CA TYR A 121 2.89 14.68 30.52
C TYR A 121 3.80 15.50 31.43
N ALA A 122 4.90 14.88 31.88
CA ALA A 122 5.88 15.50 32.79
C ALA A 122 7.28 15.64 32.16
N ALA A 123 7.48 15.10 30.97
CA ALA A 123 8.73 15.21 30.23
C ALA A 123 8.71 16.49 29.39
N ASP A 124 9.48 17.50 29.79
CA ASP A 124 9.72 18.67 28.95
C ASP A 124 10.67 18.28 27.80
N VAL A 125 10.09 18.13 26.61
CA VAL A 125 10.82 17.89 25.35
C VAL A 125 10.86 19.13 24.48
N SER A 126 10.34 20.25 24.97
CA SER A 126 10.28 21.50 24.23
C SER A 126 11.65 21.94 23.67
N PRO A 127 12.81 21.73 24.36
CA PRO A 127 14.12 22.05 23.78
C PRO A 127 14.45 21.30 22.48
N TYR A 128 13.77 20.20 22.20
CA TYR A 128 14.00 19.33 21.04
C TYR A 128 12.96 19.52 19.93
N VAL A 129 12.06 20.50 20.02
CA VAL A 129 11.03 20.74 19.00
C VAL A 129 11.57 21.64 17.88
N ALA A 130 11.58 21.13 16.65
CA ALA A 130 11.93 21.89 15.45
C ALA A 130 10.75 22.69 14.90
N GLY A 131 9.53 22.19 15.01
CA GLY A 131 8.35 22.93 14.61
C GLY A 131 7.03 22.23 14.89
N TRP A 132 5.97 23.03 14.85
CA TRP A 132 4.58 22.60 14.91
C TRP A 132 4.00 22.45 13.50
N LEU A 133 3.23 21.39 13.28
CA LEU A 133 2.46 21.19 12.05
C LEU A 133 0.98 21.14 12.44
N LEU A 134 0.15 22.03 11.89
CA LEU A 134 -1.26 22.06 12.22
C LEU A 134 -2.09 21.38 11.15
N GLY A 135 -2.96 20.46 11.59
CA GLY A 135 -4.01 19.88 10.77
C GLY A 135 -3.64 18.55 10.11
N ARG A 136 -4.25 18.32 8.95
CA ARG A 136 -4.10 17.11 8.13
C ARG A 136 -4.05 17.51 6.65
N GLU A 137 -3.91 16.52 5.77
CA GLU A 137 -4.24 16.68 4.35
C GLU A 137 -5.70 17.13 4.21
N TRP A 138 -5.91 18.42 3.91
CA TRP A 138 -7.26 19.01 3.86
C TRP A 138 -8.00 18.55 2.61
N GLU A 139 -9.26 18.15 2.76
CA GLU A 139 -10.07 17.73 1.63
C GLU A 139 -10.49 18.91 0.75
N PRO A 140 -10.27 18.86 -0.58
CA PRO A 140 -10.71 19.91 -1.49
C PRO A 140 -12.20 20.26 -1.39
N TYR A 141 -13.05 19.25 -1.14
CA TYR A 141 -14.49 19.50 -0.99
C TYR A 141 -14.84 20.28 0.28
N ALA A 142 -14.09 20.11 1.38
CA ALA A 142 -14.31 20.85 2.61
C ALA A 142 -13.78 22.27 2.54
N VAL A 143 -12.63 22.46 1.89
CA VAL A 143 -12.12 23.80 1.55
C VAL A 143 -13.14 24.55 0.70
N ARG A 144 -13.72 23.92 -0.32
CA ARG A 144 -14.78 24.49 -1.15
C ARG A 144 -15.99 24.95 -0.34
N VAL A 145 -16.50 24.12 0.58
CA VAL A 145 -17.66 24.46 1.42
C VAL A 145 -17.34 25.65 2.32
N THR A 146 -16.18 25.63 2.96
CA THR A 146 -15.69 26.72 3.82
C THR A 146 -15.61 28.04 3.05
N GLN A 147 -14.98 28.05 1.87
CA GLN A 147 -14.83 29.25 1.05
C GLN A 147 -16.17 29.82 0.56
N ARG A 148 -17.13 28.96 0.23
CA ARG A 148 -18.48 29.38 -0.22
C ARG A 148 -19.35 29.90 0.91
N THR A 149 -19.15 29.39 2.13
CA THR A 149 -19.95 29.77 3.30
C THR A 149 -19.50 31.12 3.85
N HIS A 150 -18.20 31.43 3.74
CA HIS A 150 -17.60 32.64 4.34
C HIS A 150 -16.95 33.60 3.32
N PRO A 151 -17.60 33.95 2.19
CA PRO A 151 -16.93 34.69 1.10
C PRO A 151 -16.43 36.09 1.49
N GLY A 152 -16.92 36.67 2.59
CA GLY A 152 -16.46 37.95 3.12
C GLY A 152 -15.20 37.87 3.97
N VAL A 153 -14.75 36.67 4.35
CA VAL A 153 -13.53 36.48 5.15
C VAL A 153 -12.32 36.43 4.23
N THR A 154 -11.72 37.61 4.00
CA THR A 154 -10.59 37.78 3.07
C THR A 154 -9.32 38.32 3.73
N SER A 155 -9.39 38.60 5.02
CA SER A 155 -8.24 39.02 5.81
C SER A 155 -8.32 38.54 7.25
N PHE A 156 -7.17 38.33 7.85
CA PHE A 156 -6.98 37.99 9.25
C PHE A 156 -5.76 38.74 9.79
N ARG A 157 -5.81 39.18 11.06
CA ARG A 157 -4.66 39.80 11.71
C ARG A 157 -4.60 39.41 13.19
N GLY A 158 -3.62 38.60 13.53
CA GLY A 158 -3.31 38.17 14.90
C GLY A 158 -2.13 38.93 15.50
N THR A 159 -1.44 38.29 16.44
CA THR A 159 -0.25 38.82 17.14
C THR A 159 1.04 38.59 16.34
N PHE A 160 1.16 37.42 15.71
CA PHE A 160 2.33 36.90 15.03
C PHE A 160 2.10 36.66 13.53
N PHE A 161 0.85 36.45 13.10
CA PHE A 161 0.51 36.23 11.70
C PHE A 161 -0.59 37.16 11.19
N SER A 162 -0.55 37.42 9.88
CA SER A 162 -1.62 38.09 9.16
C SER A 162 -1.84 37.47 7.79
N VAL A 163 -3.05 37.62 7.28
CA VAL A 163 -3.47 37.25 5.93
C VAL A 163 -4.16 38.46 5.32
N GLU A 164 -3.72 38.87 4.13
CA GLU A 164 -4.30 39.94 3.34
C GLU A 164 -4.67 39.40 1.97
N GLU A 165 -5.85 39.75 1.45
CA GLU A 165 -6.35 39.26 0.16
C GLU A 165 -6.28 37.72 0.03
N GLY A 166 -6.63 37.03 1.11
CA GLY A 166 -6.65 35.57 1.19
C GLY A 166 -8.05 34.99 1.02
N THR A 167 -8.10 33.66 0.95
CA THR A 167 -9.36 32.89 1.01
C THR A 167 -9.83 32.72 2.46
N PRO A 168 -11.10 32.34 2.68
CA PRO A 168 -11.57 31.99 4.01
C PRO A 168 -10.78 30.84 4.67
N MET A 169 -10.28 29.89 3.86
CA MET A 169 -9.44 28.81 4.37
C MET A 169 -8.07 29.32 4.82
N GLU A 170 -7.44 30.18 4.03
CA GLU A 170 -6.14 30.80 4.38
C GLU A 170 -6.25 31.68 5.63
N CYS A 171 -7.35 32.44 5.77
CA CYS A 171 -7.61 33.25 6.96
C CYS A 171 -7.81 32.39 8.22
N TRP A 172 -8.49 31.24 8.09
CA TRP A 172 -8.67 30.30 9.18
C TRP A 172 -7.32 29.69 9.60
N LEU A 173 -6.52 29.20 8.65
CA LEU A 173 -5.18 28.70 8.93
C LEU A 173 -4.28 29.77 9.57
N GLY A 174 -4.33 31.01 9.06
CA GLY A 174 -3.60 32.13 9.66
C GLY A 174 -3.97 32.36 11.13
N ARG A 175 -5.25 32.17 11.48
CA ARG A 175 -5.73 32.20 12.87
C ARG A 175 -5.17 31.06 13.71
N GLU A 176 -5.20 29.83 13.22
CA GLU A 176 -4.70 28.66 13.97
C GLU A 176 -3.19 28.74 14.23
N LEU A 177 -2.41 29.19 13.24
CA LEU A 177 -0.97 29.42 13.40
C LEU A 177 -0.69 30.51 14.44
N ASP A 178 -1.48 31.58 14.43
CA ASP A 178 -1.39 32.66 15.41
C ASP A 178 -1.75 32.20 16.82
N LEU A 179 -2.77 31.35 16.95
CA LEU A 179 -3.16 30.77 18.22
C LEU A 179 -2.03 29.92 18.82
N ALA A 180 -1.44 29.01 18.03
CA ALA A 180 -0.35 28.17 18.49
C ALA A 180 0.85 29.02 18.95
N ALA A 181 1.27 29.97 18.12
CA ALA A 181 2.39 30.86 18.42
C ALA A 181 2.11 31.74 19.65
N SER A 182 0.90 32.33 19.75
CA SER A 182 0.51 33.21 20.85
C SER A 182 0.38 32.46 22.17
N TYR A 183 -0.24 31.27 22.16
CA TYR A 183 -0.41 30.49 23.38
C TYR A 183 0.94 30.04 23.96
N GLU A 184 1.86 29.54 23.11
CA GLU A 184 3.19 29.14 23.55
C GLU A 184 3.97 30.34 24.09
N ALA A 185 3.90 31.48 23.40
CA ALA A 185 4.57 32.71 23.79
C ALA A 185 4.08 33.26 25.13
N ASP A 186 2.76 33.37 25.31
CA ASP A 186 2.15 33.95 26.51
C ASP A 186 2.36 33.06 27.74
N ARG A 187 2.35 31.74 27.55
CA ARG A 187 2.42 30.77 28.66
C ARG A 187 3.84 30.36 29.03
N TYR A 188 4.73 30.24 28.05
CA TYR A 188 6.07 29.69 28.22
C TYR A 188 7.19 30.67 27.83
N GLY A 189 6.86 31.85 27.31
CA GLY A 189 7.84 32.91 27.03
C GLY A 189 8.70 32.65 25.80
N LEU A 190 8.23 31.80 24.87
CA LEU A 190 8.91 31.48 23.62
C LEU A 190 7.90 31.09 22.54
N SER A 191 8.27 31.25 21.27
CA SER A 191 7.46 30.80 20.13
C SER A 191 8.37 30.08 19.15
N ARG A 192 7.98 28.88 18.72
CA ARG A 192 8.73 28.04 17.77
C ARG A 192 8.23 28.20 16.35
N ALA A 193 8.91 27.55 15.41
CA ALA A 193 8.44 27.48 14.05
C ALA A 193 7.07 26.76 13.99
N VAL A 194 6.15 27.31 13.22
CA VAL A 194 4.80 26.74 13.04
C VAL A 194 4.48 26.72 11.54
N SER A 195 3.78 25.68 11.11
CA SER A 195 3.26 25.49 9.76
C SER A 195 1.94 24.73 9.81
N PHE A 196 1.31 24.54 8.67
CA PHE A 196 0.13 23.69 8.50
C PHE A 196 0.42 22.62 7.45
N VAL A 197 -0.24 21.48 7.55
CA VAL A 197 -0.14 20.42 6.54
C VAL A 197 -0.83 20.87 5.26
N ASN A 198 -0.17 20.71 4.12
CA ASN A 198 -0.74 20.93 2.80
C ASN A 198 -0.34 19.78 1.87
N TRP A 199 -0.99 19.68 0.71
CA TRP A 199 -0.72 18.62 -0.27
C TRP A 199 -1.22 19.01 -1.67
N PRO A 200 -0.76 18.33 -2.74
CA PRO A 200 -0.98 18.79 -4.12
C PRO A 200 -2.43 18.79 -4.61
N THR A 201 -3.40 18.27 -3.86
CA THR A 201 -4.83 18.42 -4.23
C THR A 201 -5.41 19.79 -3.92
N LEU A 202 -4.65 20.60 -3.16
CA LEU A 202 -4.92 22.00 -2.87
C LEU A 202 -3.77 22.87 -3.36
N ASP A 203 -3.20 22.48 -4.51
CA ASP A 203 -2.01 23.12 -5.05
C ASP A 203 -2.23 24.62 -5.32
N VAL A 204 -1.15 25.37 -5.18
CA VAL A 204 -1.08 26.78 -5.57
C VAL A 204 -0.91 26.95 -7.08
N MET A 205 -0.37 25.93 -7.74
CA MET A 205 -0.13 25.89 -9.17
C MET A 205 -1.44 25.58 -9.92
N ARG A 206 -1.44 25.81 -11.25
CA ARG A 206 -2.54 25.45 -12.14
C ARG A 206 -2.05 24.45 -13.17
N HIS A 207 -2.77 23.35 -13.31
CA HIS A 207 -2.35 22.17 -14.06
C HIS A 207 -3.17 21.99 -15.34
N PRO A 208 -2.55 22.06 -16.54
CA PRO A 208 -3.29 21.96 -17.80
C PRO A 208 -3.94 20.59 -18.04
N THR A 209 -3.50 19.54 -17.34
CA THR A 209 -4.03 18.17 -17.50
C THR A 209 -5.16 17.80 -16.54
N GLU A 210 -5.55 18.71 -15.65
CA GLU A 210 -6.57 18.49 -14.63
C GLU A 210 -7.93 19.05 -15.08
N THR A 211 -8.71 18.27 -15.85
CA THR A 211 -10.10 18.56 -16.22
C THR A 211 -10.93 17.30 -16.54
N GLU A 212 -12.26 17.45 -16.49
CA GLU A 212 -13.24 16.45 -16.94
C GLU A 212 -13.45 16.53 -18.49
N PRO A 213 -13.91 15.45 -19.16
CA PRO A 213 -14.34 15.51 -20.56
C PRO A 213 -15.33 16.65 -20.81
N GLY A 214 -15.05 17.51 -21.78
CA GLY A 214 -15.84 18.72 -22.07
C GLY A 214 -15.33 20.00 -21.40
N GLY A 215 -14.23 19.93 -20.64
CA GLY A 215 -13.57 21.10 -20.06
C GLY A 215 -14.23 21.65 -18.80
N HIS A 216 -15.13 20.88 -18.18
CA HIS A 216 -15.71 21.21 -16.89
C HIS A 216 -14.75 20.88 -15.74
N GLN A 217 -14.99 21.50 -14.58
CA GLN A 217 -14.34 21.13 -13.33
C GLN A 217 -14.59 19.63 -13.09
N ALA A 218 -13.52 18.86 -12.92
CA ALA A 218 -13.62 17.43 -12.65
C ALA A 218 -14.39 17.16 -11.33
N GLU A 219 -15.06 16.00 -11.25
CA GLU A 219 -15.72 15.57 -10.00
C GLU A 219 -14.65 15.39 -8.88
N HIS A 220 -13.44 15.00 -9.30
CA HIS A 220 -12.19 14.96 -8.53
C HIS A 220 -11.17 15.94 -9.13
N ASP A 221 -11.52 17.22 -9.19
CA ASP A 221 -10.60 18.27 -9.66
C ASP A 221 -9.61 18.64 -8.55
N GLU A 222 -8.43 18.01 -8.59
CA GLU A 222 -7.32 18.26 -7.66
C GLU A 222 -6.62 19.61 -7.94
N ASP A 223 -7.12 20.40 -8.89
CA ASP A 223 -6.68 21.76 -9.24
C ASP A 223 -7.81 22.80 -9.13
N ALA A 224 -8.94 22.45 -8.48
CA ALA A 224 -10.08 23.35 -8.39
C ALA A 224 -9.97 24.42 -7.30
N PHE A 225 -9.32 24.08 -6.20
CA PHE A 225 -9.13 24.94 -5.03
C PHE A 225 -7.66 24.93 -4.65
N SER A 226 -7.24 26.01 -4.03
CA SER A 226 -5.85 26.24 -3.69
C SER A 226 -5.78 26.78 -2.27
N VAL A 227 -4.79 26.33 -1.53
CA VAL A 227 -4.43 26.91 -0.23
C VAL A 227 -2.98 27.36 -0.34
N ASP A 228 -2.74 28.66 -0.45
CA ASP A 228 -1.41 29.21 -0.67
C ASP A 228 -0.70 29.57 0.65
N PRO A 229 0.34 28.84 1.07
CA PRO A 229 1.11 29.21 2.27
C PRO A 229 1.78 30.58 2.13
N GLY A 230 1.97 31.08 0.91
CA GLY A 230 2.46 32.44 0.62
C GLY A 230 1.49 33.55 1.03
N LYS A 231 0.22 33.26 1.28
CA LYS A 231 -0.80 34.22 1.75
C LYS A 231 -0.69 34.54 3.23
N ILE A 232 -0.09 33.64 4.01
CA ILE A 232 0.13 33.84 5.43
C ILE A 232 1.50 34.51 5.64
N ARG A 233 1.49 35.66 6.33
CA ARG A 233 2.67 36.47 6.57
C ARG A 233 2.98 36.58 8.06
N PRO A 234 4.20 36.23 8.49
CA PRO A 234 4.67 36.61 9.82
C PRO A 234 4.71 38.13 9.94
N ILE A 235 4.16 38.68 11.02
CA ILE A 235 4.24 40.10 11.34
C ILE A 235 5.24 40.33 12.48
N ARG A 236 5.66 41.59 12.66
CA ARG A 236 6.48 41.97 13.81
C ARG A 236 5.63 41.88 15.09
N GLY A 237 5.56 40.68 15.67
CA GLY A 237 5.02 40.45 17.00
C GLY A 237 5.85 41.16 18.09
N PRO A 238 5.51 41.01 19.37
CA PRO A 238 6.26 41.61 20.48
C PRO A 238 7.71 41.10 20.51
N SER A 239 8.67 42.02 20.57
CA SER A 239 10.09 41.68 20.80
C SER A 239 10.29 41.32 22.29
N PRO A 240 11.12 40.31 22.64
CA PRO A 240 12.01 39.53 21.76
C PRO A 240 11.37 38.26 21.17
N LEU A 241 10.11 37.95 21.48
CA LEU A 241 9.44 36.70 21.09
C LEU A 241 9.35 36.52 19.56
N ASN A 242 9.18 37.62 18.83
CA ASN A 242 9.21 37.63 17.37
C ASN A 242 10.55 37.20 16.75
N ARG A 243 11.63 37.10 17.54
CA ARG A 243 12.96 36.67 17.05
C ARG A 243 13.13 35.15 17.04
N THR A 244 12.28 34.41 17.77
CA THR A 244 12.32 32.94 17.80
C THR A 244 11.23 32.30 16.94
N LEU A 245 10.21 33.08 16.56
CA LEU A 245 9.15 32.62 15.65
C LEU A 245 9.72 32.24 14.27
N GLY A 246 9.35 31.05 13.81
CA GLY A 246 9.61 30.60 12.43
C GLY A 246 8.30 30.34 11.69
N TYR A 247 8.35 30.46 10.36
CA TYR A 247 7.27 30.03 9.47
C TYR A 247 7.88 29.31 8.28
N PHE A 248 7.28 28.20 7.88
CA PHE A 248 7.70 27.40 6.75
C PHE A 248 6.46 26.83 6.04
N ALA A 249 6.61 26.48 4.77
CA ALA A 249 5.62 25.72 4.02
C ALA A 249 5.88 24.23 4.24
N ASN A 250 4.82 23.44 4.45
CA ASN A 250 4.88 22.00 4.57
C ASN A 250 3.96 21.36 3.54
N TYR A 251 4.49 20.45 2.72
CA TYR A 251 3.72 19.67 1.75
C TYR A 251 3.99 18.18 1.89
N HIS A 252 2.94 17.37 1.81
CA HIS A 252 3.05 15.94 1.56
C HIS A 252 3.08 15.73 0.05
N VAL A 253 4.16 15.18 -0.50
CA VAL A 253 4.32 15.05 -1.95
C VAL A 253 4.75 13.64 -2.28
N TYR A 254 3.84 12.91 -2.91
CA TYR A 254 4.07 11.55 -3.39
C TYR A 254 4.30 11.57 -4.91
N PRO A 255 5.22 10.74 -5.44
CA PRO A 255 5.71 10.87 -6.83
C PRO A 255 4.71 10.42 -7.91
N TYR A 256 3.61 9.80 -7.51
CA TYR A 256 2.65 9.14 -8.39
C TYR A 256 1.26 9.80 -8.39
N TYR A 257 0.97 10.71 -7.46
CA TYR A 257 -0.36 11.33 -7.29
C TYR A 257 -0.22 12.82 -6.88
N PRO A 258 -1.08 13.73 -7.37
CA PRO A 258 -2.18 13.53 -8.33
C PRO A 258 -1.73 13.27 -9.78
N ASP A 259 -2.69 12.97 -10.65
CA ASP A 259 -2.43 12.62 -12.06
C ASP A 259 -1.70 13.73 -12.83
N PHE A 260 -1.92 15.00 -12.50
CA PHE A 260 -1.19 16.09 -13.16
C PHE A 260 0.32 15.95 -13.01
N MET A 261 0.82 15.38 -11.91
CA MET A 261 2.25 15.17 -11.71
C MET A 261 2.80 14.22 -12.78
N ASN A 262 2.01 13.22 -13.18
CA ASN A 262 2.37 12.25 -14.20
C ASN A 262 2.13 12.75 -15.63
N LEU A 263 1.11 13.59 -15.83
CA LEU A 263 0.59 13.92 -17.16
C LEU A 263 1.05 15.29 -17.69
N ASP A 264 1.42 16.23 -16.81
CA ASP A 264 1.79 17.58 -17.22
C ASP A 264 3.07 17.57 -18.09
N PRO A 265 3.01 18.13 -19.32
CA PRO A 265 4.15 18.09 -20.23
C PRO A 265 5.41 18.76 -19.66
N GLY A 266 5.25 19.79 -18.84
CA GLY A 266 6.36 20.50 -18.18
C GLY A 266 7.17 19.56 -17.29
N TYR A 267 6.50 18.72 -16.49
CA TYR A 267 7.16 17.78 -15.58
C TYR A 267 7.80 16.62 -16.34
N SER A 268 7.16 16.13 -17.43
CA SER A 268 7.72 15.07 -18.28
C SER A 268 9.06 15.44 -18.95
N ALA A 269 9.30 16.73 -19.17
CA ALA A 269 10.52 17.24 -19.76
C ALA A 269 11.67 17.38 -18.74
N TYR A 270 11.36 17.34 -17.44
CA TYR A 270 12.35 17.54 -16.40
C TYR A 270 13.30 16.36 -16.28
N ARG A 271 14.56 16.66 -15.91
CA ARG A 271 15.61 15.67 -15.72
C ARG A 271 16.31 15.92 -14.39
N ASP A 272 16.37 14.90 -13.54
CA ASP A 272 17.25 14.89 -12.37
C ASP A 272 18.61 14.27 -12.76
N LYS A 273 19.44 13.97 -11.76
CA LYS A 273 20.75 13.34 -11.98
C LYS A 273 20.69 11.86 -12.43
N HIS A 274 19.53 11.22 -12.34
CA HIS A 274 19.28 9.82 -12.70
C HIS A 274 18.54 9.66 -14.04
N GLY A 275 17.97 10.75 -14.59
CA GLY A 275 17.30 10.75 -15.88
C GLY A 275 15.97 11.52 -15.83
N ALA A 276 14.96 11.06 -16.56
CA ALA A 276 13.61 11.64 -16.50
C ALA A 276 13.04 11.52 -15.08
N CYS A 277 12.44 12.60 -14.58
CA CYS A 277 11.78 12.59 -13.27
C CYS A 277 10.68 13.65 -13.22
N ASN A 278 9.42 13.21 -13.25
CA ASN A 278 8.30 14.13 -13.11
C ASN A 278 8.23 14.75 -11.71
N TYR A 279 8.51 13.95 -10.68
CA TYR A 279 8.53 14.39 -9.28
C TYR A 279 9.49 15.56 -9.05
N ALA A 280 10.73 15.46 -9.53
CA ALA A 280 11.69 16.56 -9.45
C ALA A 280 11.21 17.82 -10.20
N GLY A 281 10.53 17.65 -11.33
CA GLY A 281 9.92 18.75 -12.08
C GLY A 281 8.83 19.47 -11.29
N TYR A 282 7.94 18.71 -10.64
CA TYR A 282 6.92 19.26 -9.75
C TYR A 282 7.55 19.98 -8.54
N LEU A 283 8.53 19.36 -7.87
CA LEU A 283 9.21 19.98 -6.73
C LEU A 283 9.85 21.31 -7.12
N ALA A 284 10.48 21.40 -8.29
CA ALA A 284 11.09 22.64 -8.77
C ALA A 284 10.06 23.78 -8.94
N ASP A 285 8.86 23.44 -9.40
CA ASP A 285 7.75 24.39 -9.58
C ASP A 285 7.15 24.81 -8.23
N LEU A 286 6.89 23.84 -7.34
CA LEU A 286 6.43 24.09 -5.96
C LEU A 286 7.42 24.97 -5.19
N LYS A 287 8.72 24.72 -5.35
CA LYS A 287 9.78 25.53 -4.73
C LYS A 287 9.82 26.95 -5.29
N ALA A 288 9.54 27.12 -6.58
CA ALA A 288 9.46 28.44 -7.19
C ALA A 288 8.29 29.26 -6.61
N HIS A 289 7.15 28.62 -6.34
CA HIS A 289 5.96 29.25 -5.74
C HIS A 289 6.09 29.53 -4.24
N THR A 290 6.91 28.75 -3.52
CA THR A 290 7.21 28.95 -2.09
C THR A 290 8.45 29.83 -1.86
N ARG A 291 8.89 30.61 -2.86
CA ARG A 291 10.10 31.44 -2.76
C ARG A 291 10.05 32.40 -1.58
N GLY A 292 11.10 32.38 -0.77
CA GLY A 292 11.21 33.20 0.45
C GLY A 292 10.63 32.54 1.70
N ILE A 293 10.03 31.36 1.58
CA ILE A 293 9.56 30.52 2.67
C ILE A 293 10.34 29.19 2.61
N PRO A 294 10.92 28.69 3.72
CA PRO A 294 11.48 27.35 3.75
C PRO A 294 10.39 26.32 3.39
N LEU A 295 10.71 25.35 2.53
CA LEU A 295 9.77 24.32 2.10
C LEU A 295 10.22 22.99 2.70
N LEU A 296 9.44 22.44 3.62
CA LEU A 296 9.61 21.09 4.15
C LEU A 296 8.71 20.14 3.35
N ILE A 297 9.26 19.04 2.85
CA ILE A 297 8.45 17.93 2.35
C ILE A 297 8.17 17.03 3.54
N GLY A 298 6.97 17.16 4.11
CA GLY A 298 6.55 16.53 5.36
C GLY A 298 6.20 15.06 5.23
N GLU A 299 5.88 14.63 4.02
CA GLU A 299 5.75 13.22 3.64
C GLU A 299 6.19 13.03 2.20
N PHE A 300 6.88 11.93 1.98
CA PHE A 300 7.20 11.34 0.68
C PHE A 300 7.58 9.88 0.93
N GLY A 301 7.52 9.05 -0.10
CA GLY A 301 7.98 7.66 -0.04
C GLY A 301 7.29 6.80 -1.07
N VAL A 302 7.71 5.55 -1.18
CA VAL A 302 7.04 4.53 -2.00
C VAL A 302 6.89 3.21 -1.23
N PRO A 303 5.82 2.43 -1.45
CA PRO A 303 5.58 1.19 -0.69
C PRO A 303 6.03 -0.08 -1.43
N THR A 304 6.24 -1.16 -0.67
CA THR A 304 6.70 -2.48 -1.16
C THR A 304 5.59 -3.49 -1.44
N SER A 305 4.33 -3.06 -1.48
CA SER A 305 3.17 -3.95 -1.67
C SER A 305 3.26 -4.73 -2.99
N ARG A 306 2.57 -5.87 -3.05
CA ARG A 306 2.32 -6.59 -4.31
C ARG A 306 1.33 -5.81 -5.19
N GLY A 307 0.31 -5.22 -4.58
CA GLY A 307 -0.64 -4.35 -5.28
C GLY A 307 0.03 -3.07 -5.80
N ILE A 308 -0.43 -2.59 -6.96
CA ILE A 308 -0.07 -1.26 -7.49
C ILE A 308 -1.36 -0.45 -7.57
N ALA A 309 -1.48 0.57 -6.72
CA ALA A 309 -2.64 1.45 -6.71
C ALA A 309 -2.62 2.44 -7.87
N HIS A 310 -1.43 2.90 -8.27
CA HIS A 310 -1.28 3.94 -9.29
C HIS A 310 0.06 3.81 -10.02
N LEU A 311 0.05 3.88 -11.35
CA LEU A 311 1.26 3.78 -12.17
C LEU A 311 1.88 5.14 -12.45
N GLN A 312 3.19 5.21 -12.30
CA GLN A 312 4.00 6.41 -12.48
C GLN A 312 4.90 6.24 -13.72
N PRO A 313 5.12 7.28 -14.56
CA PRO A 313 5.80 7.14 -15.85
C PRO A 313 7.25 6.61 -15.81
N GLN A 314 7.96 6.82 -14.72
CA GLN A 314 9.34 6.37 -14.48
C GLN A 314 9.43 5.12 -13.60
N GLY A 315 8.30 4.47 -13.31
CA GLY A 315 8.25 3.28 -12.46
C GLY A 315 8.29 3.57 -10.97
N ILE A 316 8.15 4.84 -10.55
CA ILE A 316 8.04 5.23 -9.13
C ILE A 316 6.57 5.08 -8.67
N ASN A 317 6.04 3.87 -8.85
CA ASN A 317 4.62 3.56 -8.70
C ASN A 317 4.14 3.65 -7.24
N HIS A 318 2.82 3.73 -7.06
CA HIS A 318 2.18 3.53 -5.76
C HIS A 318 2.07 2.02 -5.48
N GLY A 319 3.18 1.40 -5.08
CA GLY A 319 3.30 -0.05 -4.84
C GLY A 319 3.98 -0.81 -5.97
N GLY A 320 4.07 -2.14 -5.82
CA GLY A 320 4.67 -3.05 -6.80
C GLY A 320 6.20 -3.06 -6.80
N MET A 321 6.83 -2.68 -5.68
CA MET A 321 8.30 -2.63 -5.57
C MET A 321 8.81 -3.67 -4.58
N SER A 322 9.99 -4.21 -4.85
CA SER A 322 10.78 -4.91 -3.81
C SER A 322 11.30 -3.92 -2.76
N GLU A 323 11.73 -4.42 -1.61
CA GLU A 323 12.34 -3.59 -0.56
C GLU A 323 13.63 -2.88 -1.01
N GLU A 324 14.39 -3.49 -1.92
CA GLU A 324 15.57 -2.84 -2.52
C GLU A 324 15.17 -1.72 -3.49
N GLU A 325 14.10 -1.91 -4.27
CA GLU A 325 13.56 -0.88 -5.15
C GLU A 325 12.99 0.29 -4.36
N GLN A 326 12.22 0.03 -3.29
CA GLN A 326 11.78 1.06 -2.35
C GLN A 326 12.96 1.90 -1.88
N GLY A 327 14.01 1.25 -1.34
CA GLY A 327 15.19 1.96 -0.84
C GLY A 327 15.87 2.82 -1.91
N ARG A 328 16.02 2.31 -3.14
CA ARG A 328 16.61 3.08 -4.26
C ARG A 328 15.75 4.28 -4.66
N GLN A 329 14.43 4.12 -4.72
CA GLN A 329 13.52 5.20 -5.09
C GLN A 329 13.44 6.25 -3.97
N ASP A 330 13.32 5.86 -2.72
CA ASP A 330 13.30 6.80 -1.58
C ASP A 330 14.59 7.62 -1.51
N VAL A 331 15.75 7.01 -1.77
CA VAL A 331 17.03 7.75 -1.89
C VAL A 331 16.97 8.77 -3.02
N ARG A 332 16.47 8.40 -4.19
CA ARG A 332 16.29 9.33 -5.31
C ARG A 332 15.37 10.50 -4.94
N LEU A 333 14.24 10.22 -4.28
CA LEU A 333 13.30 11.25 -3.82
C LEU A 333 13.97 12.22 -2.83
N VAL A 334 14.75 11.72 -1.87
CA VAL A 334 15.54 12.56 -0.94
C VAL A 334 16.50 13.46 -1.71
N GLU A 335 17.20 12.91 -2.70
CA GLU A 335 18.16 13.65 -3.53
C GLU A 335 17.48 14.73 -4.38
N ASP A 336 16.27 14.47 -4.90
CA ASP A 336 15.47 15.45 -5.63
C ASP A 336 14.96 16.58 -4.71
N ILE A 337 14.50 16.24 -3.50
CA ILE A 337 14.07 17.21 -2.49
C ILE A 337 15.24 18.12 -2.09
N GLN A 338 16.41 17.53 -1.80
CA GLN A 338 17.62 18.26 -1.46
C GLN A 338 18.12 19.11 -2.66
N GLY A 339 18.16 18.52 -3.86
CA GLY A 339 18.64 19.16 -5.08
C GLY A 339 17.82 20.37 -5.52
N THR A 340 16.53 20.38 -5.22
CA THR A 340 15.63 21.53 -5.45
C THR A 340 15.80 22.66 -4.41
N GLY A 341 16.54 22.42 -3.32
CA GLY A 341 16.74 23.40 -2.26
C GLY A 341 15.56 23.50 -1.28
N CYS A 342 14.84 22.40 -1.06
CA CYS A 342 13.91 22.28 0.05
C CYS A 342 14.68 22.29 1.39
N ALA A 343 13.99 22.67 2.47
CA ALA A 343 14.53 22.72 3.82
C ALA A 343 14.69 21.33 4.44
N GLY A 344 13.97 20.33 3.93
CA GLY A 344 14.09 18.96 4.39
C GLY A 344 13.07 18.00 3.81
N ALA A 345 13.23 16.75 4.21
CA ALA A 345 12.45 15.59 3.81
C ALA A 345 12.15 14.72 5.03
N LEU A 346 10.87 14.38 5.23
CA LEU A 346 10.40 13.46 6.26
C LEU A 346 9.79 12.22 5.58
N LEU A 347 10.49 11.09 5.64
CA LEU A 347 10.09 9.87 4.95
C LEU A 347 8.84 9.26 5.59
N PHE A 348 7.85 8.94 4.78
CA PHE A 348 6.72 8.08 5.15
C PHE A 348 7.07 6.63 4.77
N ALA A 349 7.35 5.72 5.72
CA ALA A 349 7.29 5.86 7.19
C ALA A 349 8.32 5.00 7.94
N LEU A 350 8.38 5.13 9.27
CA LEU A 350 9.27 4.33 10.11
C LEU A 350 8.91 2.83 10.10
N PHE A 351 7.62 2.50 10.19
CA PHE A 351 7.11 1.14 10.19
C PHE A 351 5.83 1.02 9.33
N ASP A 352 5.49 -0.21 8.96
CA ASP A 352 4.28 -0.57 8.19
C ASP A 352 3.01 -0.38 9.04
N GLU A 353 1.98 0.22 8.47
CA GLU A 353 0.73 0.57 9.16
C GLU A 353 -0.48 -0.16 8.57
N TRP A 354 -0.78 -1.36 9.09
CA TRP A 354 -1.81 -2.28 8.56
C TRP A 354 -3.26 -1.76 8.64
N PHE A 355 -3.52 -0.69 9.38
CA PHE A 355 -4.87 -0.11 9.47
C PHE A 355 -5.20 0.82 8.28
N LYS A 356 -4.18 1.20 7.50
CA LYS A 356 -4.33 2.12 6.38
C LYS A 356 -4.83 1.36 5.17
N VAL A 357 -5.58 2.06 4.32
CA VAL A 357 -6.20 1.44 3.16
C VAL A 357 -6.22 2.36 1.94
N ASN A 358 -6.01 1.79 0.76
CA ASN A 358 -6.14 2.48 -0.52
C ASN A 358 -7.50 2.23 -1.20
N TRP A 359 -7.84 3.11 -2.15
CA TRP A 359 -9.14 3.10 -2.82
C TRP A 359 -9.44 1.86 -3.67
N LEU A 360 -8.45 1.06 -4.07
CA LEU A 360 -8.65 -0.15 -4.87
C LEU A 360 -9.21 -1.31 -4.05
N VAL A 361 -8.85 -1.39 -2.77
CA VAL A 361 -9.15 -2.52 -1.88
C VAL A 361 -10.02 -2.14 -0.68
N MET A 362 -10.23 -0.85 -0.39
CA MET A 362 -11.05 -0.41 0.75
C MET A 362 -12.46 -0.98 0.82
N ARG A 363 -13.04 -1.33 -0.33
CA ARG A 363 -14.36 -1.98 -0.40
C ARG A 363 -14.30 -3.49 -0.19
N ALA A 364 -13.13 -4.10 -0.39
CA ALA A 364 -12.87 -5.52 -0.25
C ALA A 364 -12.40 -5.90 1.17
N GLU A 365 -11.76 -4.98 1.89
CA GLU A 365 -11.33 -5.20 3.27
C GLU A 365 -12.50 -4.99 4.23
N GLN A 366 -13.15 -6.08 4.60
CA GLN A 366 -14.33 -6.06 5.46
C GLN A 366 -14.32 -7.28 6.41
N PRO A 367 -14.71 -7.09 7.68
CA PRO A 367 -15.23 -5.85 8.25
C PRO A 367 -14.11 -4.86 8.65
N ARG A 368 -14.34 -3.55 8.45
CA ARG A 368 -13.32 -2.51 8.67
C ARG A 368 -12.74 -2.43 10.07
N ASP A 369 -13.44 -2.89 11.10
CA ASP A 369 -12.96 -2.88 12.49
C ASP A 369 -11.90 -3.97 12.76
N ARG A 370 -11.64 -4.85 11.80
CA ARG A 370 -10.64 -5.94 11.90
C ARG A 370 -9.44 -5.75 10.97
N ASP A 371 -9.42 -4.66 10.23
CA ASP A 371 -8.38 -4.34 9.25
C ASP A 371 -6.95 -4.50 9.79
N PRO A 372 -6.60 -3.95 10.97
CA PRO A 372 -5.23 -4.02 11.46
C PRO A 372 -4.80 -5.43 11.86
N LEU A 373 -5.70 -6.41 11.87
CA LEU A 373 -5.41 -7.77 12.32
C LEU A 373 -4.68 -8.61 11.26
N TRP A 374 -4.54 -8.14 10.03
CA TRP A 374 -3.86 -8.85 8.96
C TRP A 374 -3.17 -7.86 8.02
N HIS A 375 -2.24 -8.36 7.20
CA HIS A 375 -1.53 -7.54 6.20
C HIS A 375 -2.11 -7.81 4.82
N ASN A 376 -2.78 -6.82 4.22
CA ASN A 376 -3.20 -6.97 2.83
C ASN A 376 -2.04 -6.64 1.89
N LEU A 377 -1.41 -7.67 1.32
CA LEU A 377 -0.32 -7.47 0.35
C LEU A 377 -0.76 -6.76 -0.94
N LEU A 378 -2.07 -6.66 -1.20
CA LEU A 378 -2.62 -5.86 -2.30
C LEU A 378 -2.78 -4.37 -1.95
N ASP A 379 -2.57 -3.99 -0.70
CA ASP A 379 -2.65 -2.60 -0.24
C ASP A 379 -1.26 -1.94 -0.14
N PRO A 380 -0.96 -0.95 -1.01
CA PRO A 380 0.23 -0.12 -0.87
C PRO A 380 0.31 0.68 0.43
N GLU A 381 -0.81 1.12 1.01
CA GLU A 381 -0.85 1.98 2.20
C GLU A 381 -0.34 1.27 3.45
N GLU A 382 -0.41 -0.05 3.48
CA GLU A 382 0.10 -0.86 4.59
C GLU A 382 1.62 -1.08 4.55
N SER A 383 2.31 -0.72 3.45
CA SER A 383 3.65 -1.25 3.13
C SER A 383 4.75 -0.19 2.93
N TYR A 384 4.61 1.00 3.52
CA TYR A 384 5.58 2.12 3.43
C TYR A 384 6.78 2.04 4.37
N GLY A 385 6.66 1.30 5.46
CA GLY A 385 7.60 1.30 6.56
C GLY A 385 9.00 0.81 6.19
N LEU A 386 10.01 1.35 6.88
CA LEU A 386 11.36 0.75 6.94
C LEU A 386 11.43 -0.46 7.88
N ILE A 387 10.43 -0.62 8.75
CA ILE A 387 10.21 -1.79 9.60
C ILE A 387 8.90 -2.45 9.13
N GLY A 388 9.00 -3.70 8.68
CA GLY A 388 7.84 -4.55 8.42
C GLY A 388 7.47 -5.39 9.65
N PHE A 389 6.27 -5.93 9.62
CA PHE A 389 5.79 -6.93 10.58
C PHE A 389 5.50 -8.21 9.79
N ASP A 390 6.18 -9.30 10.08
CA ASP A 390 5.95 -10.55 9.36
C ASP A 390 5.29 -11.58 10.29
N PRO A 391 4.34 -12.39 9.77
CA PRO A 391 3.92 -13.58 10.49
C PRO A 391 5.08 -14.57 10.64
N PRO A 392 5.05 -15.48 11.63
CA PRO A 392 5.99 -16.58 11.69
C PRO A 392 5.97 -17.33 10.36
N SER A 393 7.07 -17.33 9.62
CA SER A 393 7.12 -17.93 8.29
C SER A 393 6.80 -19.41 8.38
N VAL A 394 5.77 -19.84 7.64
CA VAL A 394 5.33 -21.24 7.58
C VAL A 394 5.86 -21.92 6.32
N ILE A 395 5.89 -21.20 5.19
CA ILE A 395 6.30 -21.69 3.87
C ILE A 395 7.05 -20.58 3.12
N HIS A 396 8.18 -20.95 2.54
CA HIS A 396 8.99 -20.18 1.60
C HIS A 396 8.71 -20.68 0.18
N VAL A 397 8.48 -19.75 -0.73
CA VAL A 397 8.20 -20.10 -2.13
C VAL A 397 9.53 -20.13 -2.89
N ASP A 398 10.25 -21.25 -2.81
CA ASP A 398 11.59 -21.41 -3.40
C ASP A 398 11.77 -22.71 -4.22
N GLY A 399 10.77 -23.58 -4.23
CA GLY A 399 10.76 -24.90 -4.86
C GLY A 399 11.29 -26.02 -3.97
N ASN A 400 11.59 -25.75 -2.69
CA ASN A 400 12.11 -26.74 -1.75
C ASN A 400 11.01 -27.23 -0.78
N PRO A 401 10.57 -28.50 -0.88
CA PRO A 401 9.45 -29.02 -0.09
C PRO A 401 9.76 -29.25 1.41
N GLU A 402 10.95 -28.88 1.91
CA GLU A 402 11.40 -29.16 3.28
C GLU A 402 10.59 -28.46 4.37
N ASP A 403 10.17 -27.21 4.14
CA ASP A 403 9.36 -26.41 5.07
C ASP A 403 7.89 -26.88 5.17
N TRP A 404 7.40 -27.63 4.19
CA TRP A 404 6.12 -28.34 4.27
C TRP A 404 6.14 -29.58 5.17
N ALA A 405 7.29 -29.91 5.79
CA ALA A 405 7.39 -31.07 6.66
C ALA A 405 6.34 -31.03 7.80
N GLY A 406 5.56 -32.10 7.92
CA GLY A 406 4.47 -32.19 8.90
C GLY A 406 3.10 -31.73 8.40
N ILE A 407 3.02 -31.13 7.21
CA ILE A 407 1.75 -30.80 6.55
C ILE A 407 1.21 -32.04 5.84
N ALA A 408 0.01 -32.48 6.23
CA ALA A 408 -0.65 -33.60 5.57
C ALA A 408 -1.13 -33.21 4.16
N PRO A 409 -1.07 -34.12 3.17
CA PRO A 409 -1.62 -33.85 1.86
C PRO A 409 -3.14 -33.66 1.94
N TYR A 410 -3.62 -32.61 1.28
CA TYR A 410 -5.05 -32.40 1.05
C TYR A 410 -5.63 -33.50 0.14
N ALA A 411 -4.83 -33.96 -0.83
CA ALA A 411 -5.17 -35.10 -1.68
C ALA A 411 -3.91 -35.86 -2.13
N THR A 412 -4.05 -37.17 -2.32
CA THR A 412 -3.01 -38.05 -2.88
C THR A 412 -3.60 -38.97 -3.93
N ALA A 413 -2.89 -39.18 -5.03
CA ALA A 413 -3.28 -40.11 -6.07
C ALA A 413 -2.68 -41.52 -5.84
N ALA A 414 -3.19 -42.49 -6.59
CA ALA A 414 -2.56 -43.80 -6.70
C ALA A 414 -1.25 -43.72 -7.49
N GLU A 415 -0.37 -44.73 -7.33
CA GLU A 415 0.89 -44.81 -8.07
C GLU A 415 0.69 -44.70 -9.58
N GLY A 416 1.55 -43.92 -10.24
CA GLY A 416 1.54 -43.71 -11.69
C GLY A 416 0.65 -42.58 -12.21
N ALA A 417 -0.11 -41.90 -11.35
CA ALA A 417 -0.83 -40.66 -11.71
C ALA A 417 0.16 -39.51 -11.99
N LEU A 418 -0.25 -38.56 -12.85
CA LEU A 418 0.57 -37.40 -13.16
C LEU A 418 0.58 -36.42 -11.98
N LEU A 419 -0.60 -36.14 -11.42
CA LEU A 419 -0.73 -35.41 -10.16
C LEU A 419 -0.58 -36.42 -9.01
N ARG A 420 0.53 -36.35 -8.26
CA ARG A 420 0.78 -37.29 -7.16
C ARG A 420 0.13 -36.85 -5.87
N ALA A 421 0.30 -35.57 -5.52
CA ALA A 421 -0.20 -35.03 -4.28
C ALA A 421 -0.49 -33.54 -4.40
N LEU A 422 -1.46 -33.08 -3.61
CA LEU A 422 -1.84 -31.69 -3.44
C LEU A 422 -1.75 -31.37 -1.95
N TYR A 423 -1.01 -30.32 -1.60
CA TYR A 423 -0.89 -29.82 -0.23
C TYR A 423 -1.39 -28.39 -0.17
N VAL A 424 -1.94 -28.04 0.98
CA VAL A 424 -2.52 -26.72 1.22
C VAL A 424 -2.22 -26.32 2.66
N THR A 425 -1.82 -25.06 2.85
CA THR A 425 -1.69 -24.42 4.16
C THR A 425 -1.88 -22.91 4.00
N SER A 426 -1.76 -22.14 5.07
CA SER A 426 -1.86 -20.69 5.05
C SER A 426 -1.16 -20.06 6.24
N ASP A 427 -0.77 -18.81 6.10
CA ASP A 427 -0.42 -17.93 7.21
C ASP A 427 -1.37 -16.72 7.25
N GLN A 428 -0.98 -15.67 7.97
CA GLN A 428 -1.81 -14.47 8.11
C GLN A 428 -1.92 -13.64 6.83
N ASN A 429 -0.98 -13.79 5.90
CA ASN A 429 -0.87 -12.97 4.70
C ASN A 429 -1.26 -13.74 3.43
N ARG A 430 -1.01 -15.06 3.41
CA ARG A 430 -1.03 -15.88 2.20
C ARG A 430 -1.71 -17.24 2.40
N PHE A 431 -2.35 -17.70 1.33
CA PHE A 431 -2.82 -19.05 1.11
C PHE A 431 -1.83 -19.81 0.23
N TYR A 432 -1.32 -20.95 0.69
CA TYR A 432 -0.27 -21.71 0.02
C TYR A 432 -0.80 -23.00 -0.60
N VAL A 433 -0.32 -23.31 -1.80
CA VAL A 433 -0.60 -24.55 -2.53
C VAL A 433 0.71 -25.17 -2.99
N ARG A 434 0.89 -26.47 -2.75
CA ARG A 434 1.95 -27.27 -3.38
C ARG A 434 1.38 -28.41 -4.19
N ILE A 435 1.92 -28.60 -5.38
CA ILE A 435 1.54 -29.65 -6.32
C ILE A 435 2.76 -30.52 -6.59
N ASP A 436 2.63 -31.81 -6.26
CA ASP A 436 3.63 -32.82 -6.59
C ASP A 436 3.25 -33.53 -7.88
N LEU A 437 4.17 -33.57 -8.84
CA LEU A 437 4.03 -34.20 -10.14
C LEU A 437 4.83 -35.50 -10.22
N ALA A 438 4.43 -36.38 -11.12
CA ALA A 438 5.26 -37.52 -11.51
C ALA A 438 6.54 -37.04 -12.22
N GLU A 439 7.64 -37.78 -12.02
CA GLU A 439 8.96 -37.49 -12.59
C GLU A 439 8.88 -37.13 -14.07
N ALA A 440 9.45 -35.98 -14.46
CA ALA A 440 9.55 -35.63 -15.86
C ALA A 440 10.42 -36.68 -16.59
N PRO A 441 10.00 -37.24 -17.75
CA PRO A 441 10.76 -38.28 -18.42
C PRO A 441 12.16 -37.75 -18.78
N ARG A 442 13.18 -38.29 -18.09
CA ARG A 442 14.59 -37.94 -18.27
C ARG A 442 15.03 -38.19 -19.71
N ARG A 443 15.87 -37.30 -20.22
CA ARG A 443 16.48 -37.43 -21.54
C ARG A 443 17.45 -38.62 -21.53
N GLY A 444 17.01 -39.79 -22.00
CA GLY A 444 17.86 -40.98 -22.13
C GLY A 444 17.23 -42.33 -21.78
N GLY A 445 15.96 -42.40 -21.36
CA GLY A 445 15.28 -43.68 -21.20
C GLY A 445 14.95 -44.33 -22.55
N GLU A 446 15.26 -45.62 -22.70
CA GLU A 446 14.89 -46.45 -23.86
C GLU A 446 13.37 -46.63 -23.93
N GLY A 447 12.67 -45.61 -24.42
CA GLY A 447 11.25 -45.62 -24.75
C GLY A 447 11.02 -45.42 -26.26
N PRO A 448 9.78 -45.63 -26.77
CA PRO A 448 9.47 -45.60 -28.19
C PRO A 448 9.95 -44.30 -28.86
N ARG A 449 10.31 -44.38 -30.15
CA ARG A 449 10.88 -43.32 -31.04
C ARG A 449 10.15 -41.98 -31.13
N THR A 450 9.07 -41.77 -30.39
CA THR A 450 8.43 -40.48 -30.18
C THR A 450 9.08 -39.82 -28.97
N GLY A 451 9.77 -38.69 -29.15
CA GLY A 451 10.36 -37.95 -28.03
C GLY A 451 9.36 -37.66 -26.89
N PRO A 452 9.82 -37.29 -25.69
CA PRO A 452 8.95 -37.11 -24.52
C PRO A 452 7.77 -36.18 -24.82
N ALA A 453 6.60 -36.44 -24.23
CA ALA A 453 5.41 -35.60 -24.42
C ALA A 453 5.65 -34.17 -23.90
N PRO A 454 4.94 -33.13 -24.42
CA PRO A 454 5.01 -31.80 -23.84
C PRO A 454 4.52 -31.80 -22.38
N PRO A 455 5.05 -30.86 -21.58
CA PRO A 455 4.62 -30.72 -20.20
C PRO A 455 3.12 -30.40 -20.14
N PRO A 456 2.39 -30.95 -19.16
CA PRO A 456 0.96 -30.71 -19.00
C PRO A 456 0.70 -29.26 -18.59
N MET A 457 -0.47 -28.77 -18.95
CA MET A 457 -1.09 -27.63 -18.28
C MET A 457 -1.67 -28.11 -16.96
N ILE A 458 -1.42 -27.37 -15.89
CA ILE A 458 -1.89 -27.72 -14.55
C ILE A 458 -2.85 -26.63 -14.10
N GLY A 459 -3.95 -26.99 -13.47
CA GLY A 459 -4.84 -26.02 -12.86
C GLY A 459 -5.37 -26.47 -11.51
N VAL A 460 -5.80 -25.50 -10.71
CA VAL A 460 -6.43 -25.70 -9.41
C VAL A 460 -7.70 -24.86 -9.38
N SER A 461 -8.85 -25.52 -9.33
CA SER A 461 -10.15 -24.87 -9.15
C SER A 461 -10.44 -24.70 -7.67
N LEU A 462 -10.87 -23.50 -7.29
CA LEU A 462 -11.06 -23.07 -5.90
C LEU A 462 -12.52 -22.66 -5.67
N ASP A 463 -13.16 -23.34 -4.72
CA ASP A 463 -14.44 -22.97 -4.12
C ASP A 463 -14.14 -22.27 -2.79
N VAL A 464 -14.31 -20.96 -2.73
CA VAL A 464 -13.85 -20.13 -1.62
C VAL A 464 -14.95 -19.85 -0.60
N LEU A 465 -16.22 -19.74 -1.01
CA LEU A 465 -17.31 -19.32 -0.11
C LEU A 465 -18.36 -20.42 0.13
N ASP A 466 -19.04 -20.88 -0.92
CA ASP A 466 -20.17 -21.80 -0.82
C ASP A 466 -20.18 -22.74 -2.04
N PRO A 467 -20.06 -24.07 -1.87
CA PRO A 467 -20.01 -25.06 -2.96
C PRO A 467 -21.24 -25.05 -3.88
N LYS A 468 -22.35 -24.43 -3.46
CA LYS A 468 -23.58 -24.31 -4.26
C LYS A 468 -23.58 -23.04 -5.12
N ARG A 469 -22.70 -22.09 -4.82
CA ARG A 469 -22.47 -20.86 -5.59
C ARG A 469 -21.19 -21.03 -6.41
N GLY A 470 -20.87 -20.06 -7.26
CA GLY A 470 -19.76 -20.15 -8.22
C GLY A 470 -20.05 -21.04 -9.44
N ASP A 471 -19.05 -21.22 -10.29
CA ASP A 471 -19.17 -21.95 -11.55
C ASP A 471 -18.82 -23.44 -11.37
N ARG A 472 -19.79 -24.32 -11.59
CA ARG A 472 -19.59 -25.77 -11.56
C ARG A 472 -19.00 -26.31 -12.87
N GLY A 473 -18.95 -25.49 -13.92
CA GLY A 473 -18.23 -25.79 -15.14
C GLY A 473 -16.73 -25.55 -14.92
N LEU A 474 -15.90 -26.56 -15.19
CA LEU A 474 -14.46 -26.35 -15.22
C LEU A 474 -14.06 -25.50 -16.43
N PRO A 475 -12.90 -24.82 -16.39
CA PRO A 475 -12.53 -23.84 -17.41
C PRO A 475 -12.56 -24.40 -18.83
N ARG A 476 -13.24 -23.72 -19.73
CA ARG A 476 -13.19 -24.06 -21.16
C ARG A 476 -11.74 -23.96 -21.69
N PRO A 477 -11.33 -24.83 -22.64
CA PRO A 477 -12.14 -25.80 -23.38
C PRO A 477 -12.41 -27.13 -22.67
N LEU A 478 -12.12 -27.28 -21.37
CA LEU A 478 -12.42 -28.52 -20.66
C LEU A 478 -13.95 -28.73 -20.61
N ARG A 479 -14.45 -29.81 -21.21
CA ARG A 479 -15.84 -30.26 -21.05
C ARG A 479 -15.97 -31.12 -19.79
N ALA A 480 -15.80 -30.48 -18.64
CA ALA A 480 -15.89 -31.14 -17.35
C ALA A 480 -16.64 -30.25 -16.35
N THR A 481 -17.30 -30.89 -15.39
CA THR A 481 -17.99 -30.22 -14.27
C THR A 481 -17.45 -30.71 -12.94
N TRP A 482 -17.50 -29.84 -11.95
CA TRP A 482 -17.23 -30.14 -10.55
C TRP A 482 -18.51 -29.99 -9.74
N SER A 483 -18.74 -30.87 -8.75
CA SER A 483 -19.94 -30.81 -7.92
C SER A 483 -20.01 -29.56 -7.04
N ARG A 484 -18.88 -28.88 -6.85
CA ARG A 484 -18.73 -27.62 -6.15
C ARG A 484 -18.54 -26.51 -7.19
N GLY A 485 -19.08 -25.32 -6.96
CA GLY A 485 -18.84 -24.20 -7.86
C GLY A 485 -17.54 -23.49 -7.47
N ALA A 486 -16.69 -23.26 -8.46
CA ALA A 486 -15.42 -22.57 -8.29
C ALA A 486 -15.56 -21.10 -8.68
N GLU A 487 -15.16 -20.21 -7.78
CA GLU A 487 -15.01 -18.78 -8.05
C GLU A 487 -13.70 -18.48 -8.78
N PHE A 488 -12.65 -19.25 -8.49
CA PHE A 488 -11.31 -19.01 -9.03
C PHE A 488 -10.70 -20.27 -9.64
N VAL A 489 -9.89 -20.05 -10.67
CA VAL A 489 -9.02 -21.07 -11.26
C VAL A 489 -7.61 -20.53 -11.35
N LEU A 490 -6.70 -21.19 -10.68
CA LEU A 490 -5.27 -21.00 -10.87
C LEU A 490 -4.80 -21.87 -12.03
N LEU A 491 -4.05 -21.29 -12.97
CA LEU A 491 -3.52 -21.99 -14.13
C LEU A 491 -2.00 -21.85 -14.20
N ILE A 492 -1.31 -22.97 -14.34
CA ILE A 492 0.14 -23.07 -14.35
C ILE A 492 0.61 -23.73 -15.65
N ASP A 493 1.46 -23.01 -16.37
CA ASP A 493 2.26 -23.51 -17.48
C ASP A 493 3.70 -23.68 -16.98
N PRO A 494 4.18 -24.91 -16.74
CA PRO A 494 5.56 -25.13 -16.28
C PRO A 494 6.60 -24.80 -17.38
N GLY A 495 6.18 -24.37 -18.57
CA GLY A 495 7.04 -24.04 -19.70
C GLY A 495 7.76 -25.28 -20.28
N ASP A 496 8.47 -25.11 -21.39
CA ASP A 496 9.14 -26.24 -22.07
C ASP A 496 10.65 -25.99 -22.24
N LEU A 497 11.48 -26.63 -21.42
CA LEU A 497 12.96 -26.51 -21.50
C LEU A 497 13.54 -26.86 -22.87
N ARG A 498 12.82 -27.65 -23.68
CA ARG A 498 13.30 -28.12 -24.98
C ARG A 498 13.22 -27.03 -26.04
N ASP A 499 12.39 -26.02 -25.84
CA ASP A 499 12.12 -25.00 -26.85
C ASP A 499 13.05 -23.78 -26.78
N ARG A 500 14.07 -23.83 -25.90
CA ARG A 500 15.07 -22.77 -25.65
C ARG A 500 14.43 -21.45 -25.20
N GLY A 501 13.38 -21.51 -24.37
CA GLY A 501 12.76 -20.34 -23.77
C GLY A 501 11.69 -19.68 -24.63
N LYS A 502 11.18 -20.38 -25.66
CA LYS A 502 10.04 -19.88 -26.46
C LYS A 502 8.73 -19.95 -25.67
N ARG A 503 8.62 -20.88 -24.71
CA ARG A 503 7.50 -21.02 -23.79
C ARG A 503 8.02 -20.90 -22.35
N PRO A 504 8.18 -19.66 -21.85
CA PRO A 504 8.58 -19.45 -20.47
C PRO A 504 7.50 -20.00 -19.52
N PRO A 505 7.90 -20.44 -18.32
CA PRO A 505 6.98 -20.87 -17.29
C PRO A 505 6.13 -19.67 -16.81
N ARG A 506 4.85 -19.88 -16.52
CA ARG A 506 3.90 -18.84 -16.05
C ARG A 506 2.82 -19.44 -15.15
N ALA A 507 2.36 -18.66 -14.17
CA ALA A 507 1.20 -18.97 -13.35
C ALA A 507 0.27 -17.74 -13.27
N GLU A 508 -1.04 -17.97 -13.37
CA GLU A 508 -2.04 -16.91 -13.41
C GLU A 508 -3.36 -17.39 -12.78
N LEU A 509 -3.92 -16.57 -11.91
CA LEU A 509 -5.24 -16.74 -11.30
C LEU A 509 -6.31 -16.08 -12.18
N PHE A 510 -7.42 -16.77 -12.37
CA PHE A 510 -8.58 -16.29 -13.09
C PHE A 510 -9.82 -16.36 -12.20
N ILE A 511 -10.78 -15.48 -12.45
CA ILE A 511 -12.05 -15.39 -11.72
C ILE A 511 -13.23 -15.76 -12.62
N ASP A 512 -14.27 -16.36 -12.06
CA ASP A 512 -15.53 -16.62 -12.73
C ASP A 512 -16.10 -15.32 -13.32
N LYS A 513 -16.43 -15.34 -14.62
CA LYS A 513 -17.01 -14.19 -15.33
C LYS A 513 -18.34 -13.73 -14.73
N ALA A 514 -19.09 -14.62 -14.08
CA ALA A 514 -20.36 -14.29 -13.46
C ALA A 514 -20.21 -13.49 -12.15
N MET A 515 -18.98 -13.26 -11.68
CA MET A 515 -18.70 -12.41 -10.53
C MET A 515 -17.69 -11.31 -10.85
N ASN A 516 -17.69 -10.30 -9.98
CA ASN A 516 -16.72 -9.22 -9.98
C ASN A 516 -15.79 -9.36 -8.78
N TYR A 517 -14.54 -8.95 -8.96
CA TYR A 517 -13.47 -8.93 -7.96
C TYR A 517 -13.28 -7.55 -7.33
N SER A 518 -13.65 -6.46 -8.01
CA SER A 518 -13.47 -5.10 -7.50
C SER A 518 -14.34 -4.12 -8.27
N VAL A 519 -14.73 -3.02 -7.65
CA VAL A 519 -15.40 -1.90 -8.35
C VAL A 519 -14.53 -1.29 -9.46
N TRP A 520 -13.21 -1.49 -9.39
CA TRP A 520 -12.23 -1.08 -10.40
C TRP A 520 -11.96 -2.14 -11.45
N SER A 521 -12.65 -3.29 -11.37
CA SER A 521 -12.45 -4.38 -12.31
C SER A 521 -12.92 -4.00 -13.72
N ARG A 522 -12.17 -4.50 -14.71
CA ARG A 522 -12.48 -4.34 -16.12
C ARG A 522 -12.54 -5.69 -16.81
N VAL A 523 -13.34 -5.77 -17.86
CA VAL A 523 -13.37 -6.89 -18.80
C VAL A 523 -12.97 -6.43 -20.19
N LEU A 524 -12.23 -7.25 -20.91
CA LEU A 524 -11.85 -6.96 -22.29
C LEU A 524 -12.97 -7.45 -23.24
N VAL A 525 -13.67 -6.54 -23.89
CA VAL A 525 -14.77 -6.77 -24.83
C VAL A 525 -14.40 -6.12 -26.17
N ASP A 526 -14.34 -6.89 -27.25
CA ASP A 526 -14.02 -6.42 -28.60
C ASP A 526 -12.78 -5.49 -28.69
N GLY A 527 -11.75 -5.79 -27.88
CA GLY A 527 -10.50 -5.03 -27.83
C GLY A 527 -10.54 -3.76 -26.97
N ARG A 528 -11.62 -3.52 -26.21
CA ARG A 528 -11.77 -2.40 -25.28
C ARG A 528 -12.00 -2.89 -23.86
N PHE A 529 -11.47 -2.16 -22.88
CA PHE A 529 -11.74 -2.41 -21.47
C PHE A 529 -13.05 -1.74 -21.08
N GLU A 530 -13.97 -2.51 -20.52
CA GLU A 530 -15.27 -2.05 -20.01
C GLU A 530 -15.38 -2.39 -18.52
N SER A 531 -16.12 -1.59 -17.75
CA SER A 531 -16.40 -1.90 -16.34
C SER A 531 -17.05 -3.27 -16.19
N ASN A 532 -16.52 -4.08 -15.27
CA ASN A 532 -17.15 -5.35 -14.93
C ASN A 532 -18.44 -5.09 -14.14
N THR A 533 -19.59 -5.36 -14.75
CA THR A 533 -20.91 -5.15 -14.14
C THR A 533 -21.46 -6.39 -13.44
N SER A 534 -20.69 -7.48 -13.38
CA SER A 534 -21.07 -8.66 -12.61
C SER A 534 -21.19 -8.34 -11.10
N PRO A 535 -22.03 -9.08 -10.35
CA PRO A 535 -22.15 -8.89 -8.91
C PRO A 535 -20.84 -9.12 -8.15
N PHE A 536 -20.58 -8.35 -7.09
CA PHE A 536 -19.39 -8.50 -6.23
C PHE A 536 -19.55 -9.65 -5.21
N ARG A 537 -19.93 -10.82 -5.72
CA ARG A 537 -20.21 -12.03 -4.93
C ARG A 537 -20.22 -13.27 -5.82
N PRO A 538 -20.03 -14.48 -5.27
CA PRO A 538 -20.16 -15.71 -6.04
C PRO A 538 -21.57 -15.94 -6.59
N VAL A 539 -21.69 -16.37 -7.86
CA VAL A 539 -22.97 -16.62 -8.55
C VAL A 539 -23.00 -18.03 -9.12
N ALA A 540 -24.01 -18.82 -8.76
CA ALA A 540 -24.15 -20.19 -9.24
C ALA A 540 -24.32 -20.25 -10.77
N ASN A 541 -23.42 -20.93 -11.46
CA ASN A 541 -23.52 -21.17 -12.90
C ASN A 541 -22.74 -22.44 -13.34
N VAL A 542 -22.66 -22.70 -14.65
CA VAL A 542 -22.05 -23.91 -15.24
C VAL A 542 -21.34 -23.61 -16.58
N ASP A 543 -21.01 -22.36 -16.86
CA ASP A 543 -20.61 -21.97 -18.21
C ASP A 543 -19.13 -22.19 -18.51
N GLY A 544 -18.29 -22.37 -17.48
CA GLY A 544 -16.86 -22.61 -17.53
C GLY A 544 -16.05 -21.41 -18.02
N ARG A 545 -16.55 -20.17 -17.84
CA ARG A 545 -15.92 -18.95 -18.34
C ARG A 545 -15.22 -18.19 -17.23
N TYR A 546 -13.90 -18.29 -17.23
CA TYR A 546 -13.03 -17.54 -16.34
C TYR A 546 -12.33 -16.42 -17.10
N ILE A 547 -12.17 -15.28 -16.45
CA ILE A 547 -11.56 -14.05 -16.98
C ILE A 547 -10.37 -13.61 -16.11
N PRO A 548 -9.39 -12.88 -16.67
CA PRO A 548 -8.29 -12.33 -15.87
C PRO A 548 -8.79 -11.28 -14.86
N LEU A 549 -8.04 -11.09 -13.78
CA LEU A 549 -8.34 -10.09 -12.75
C LEU A 549 -7.81 -8.71 -13.17
N ILE A 550 -8.41 -8.10 -14.19
CA ILE A 550 -7.98 -6.79 -14.69
C ILE A 550 -8.53 -5.67 -13.80
N ILE A 551 -7.64 -4.81 -13.30
CA ILE A 551 -7.94 -3.63 -12.48
C ILE A 551 -7.51 -2.35 -13.20
N GLU A 552 -8.36 -1.33 -13.22
CA GLU A 552 -8.01 0.02 -13.65
C GLU A 552 -7.29 0.77 -12.52
N THR A 553 -5.99 1.04 -12.71
CA THR A 553 -5.12 1.70 -11.69
C THR A 553 -4.97 3.19 -11.93
N ASN A 554 -5.05 3.64 -13.18
CA ASN A 554 -5.07 5.06 -13.54
C ASN A 554 -6.34 5.31 -14.36
N ARG A 555 -7.15 6.27 -13.93
CA ARG A 555 -8.38 6.61 -14.64
C ARG A 555 -8.06 7.37 -15.94
N GLU A 556 -9.02 7.38 -16.86
CA GLU A 556 -8.92 8.27 -18.03
C GLU A 556 -8.95 9.72 -17.55
N ARG A 557 -8.11 10.57 -18.17
CA ARG A 557 -8.05 12.01 -17.90
C ARG A 557 -8.18 12.79 -19.19
N VAL A 558 -8.75 13.98 -19.12
CA VAL A 558 -8.83 14.90 -20.27
C VAL A 558 -8.18 16.22 -19.89
N SER A 559 -7.31 16.77 -20.73
CA SER A 559 -6.73 18.09 -20.50
C SER A 559 -7.70 19.22 -20.84
N ARG A 560 -7.37 20.44 -20.38
CA ARG A 560 -8.07 21.69 -20.74
C ARG A 560 -8.11 21.93 -22.26
N SER A 561 -7.15 21.36 -23.00
CA SER A 561 -7.08 21.42 -24.47
C SER A 561 -7.87 20.31 -25.18
N GLY A 562 -8.54 19.42 -24.45
CA GLY A 562 -9.28 18.28 -24.99
C GLY A 562 -8.44 17.05 -25.33
N LYS A 563 -7.16 17.01 -24.91
CA LYS A 563 -6.30 15.82 -25.10
C LYS A 563 -6.74 14.74 -24.12
N VAL A 564 -7.02 13.54 -24.63
CA VAL A 564 -7.36 12.37 -23.82
C VAL A 564 -6.09 11.63 -23.42
N TYR A 565 -5.97 11.32 -22.13
CA TYR A 565 -5.00 10.42 -21.54
C TYR A 565 -5.74 9.13 -21.15
N PRO A 566 -5.51 8.01 -21.86
CA PRO A 566 -6.28 6.79 -21.66
C PRO A 566 -6.03 6.18 -20.28
N SER A 567 -7.03 5.48 -19.75
CA SER A 567 -6.88 4.72 -18.52
C SER A 567 -5.81 3.61 -18.65
N ARG A 568 -5.22 3.23 -17.52
CA ARG A 568 -4.23 2.15 -17.43
C ARG A 568 -4.78 1.00 -16.59
N HIS A 569 -4.40 -0.20 -16.99
CA HIS A 569 -4.91 -1.43 -16.42
C HIS A 569 -3.77 -2.39 -16.08
N LEU A 570 -3.92 -3.10 -14.97
CA LEU A 570 -3.03 -4.18 -14.55
C LEU A 570 -3.82 -5.47 -14.39
N ASP A 571 -3.16 -6.58 -14.67
CA ASP A 571 -3.69 -7.91 -14.46
C ASP A 571 -3.18 -8.42 -13.12
N TRP A 572 -4.03 -8.35 -12.09
CA TRP A 572 -3.69 -8.81 -10.75
C TRP A 572 -3.65 -10.32 -10.64
N GLY A 573 -4.15 -11.07 -11.62
CA GLY A 573 -4.12 -12.52 -11.59
C GLY A 573 -2.74 -13.11 -11.84
N ARG A 574 -1.84 -12.36 -12.47
CA ARG A 574 -0.50 -12.85 -12.84
C ARG A 574 0.38 -13.00 -11.60
N LEU A 575 0.97 -14.18 -11.46
CA LEU A 575 1.86 -14.49 -10.35
C LEU A 575 3.32 -14.37 -10.77
N GLU A 576 4.10 -13.70 -9.94
CA GLU A 576 5.53 -13.52 -10.17
C GLU A 576 6.33 -14.76 -9.77
N LEU A 577 7.20 -15.20 -10.69
CA LEU A 577 8.10 -16.32 -10.45
C LEU A 577 9.23 -15.84 -9.53
N GLY A 578 9.20 -16.27 -8.28
CA GLY A 578 10.18 -15.90 -7.27
C GLY A 578 10.93 -17.11 -6.72
N ARG A 579 12.06 -16.83 -6.05
CA ARG A 579 12.70 -17.76 -5.12
C ARG A 579 13.09 -16.95 -3.90
N GLU A 580 12.30 -17.02 -2.84
CA GLU A 580 12.66 -16.35 -1.57
C GLU A 580 14.03 -16.88 -1.09
N PRO A 581 15.05 -16.03 -0.93
CA PRO A 581 16.37 -16.52 -0.52
C PRO A 581 16.39 -16.98 0.94
N SER A 582 17.10 -18.07 1.21
CA SER A 582 17.14 -18.70 2.54
C SER A 582 17.87 -17.90 3.65
N ARG A 583 18.50 -16.75 3.37
CA ARG A 583 19.25 -15.95 4.38
C ARG A 583 19.28 -14.45 4.08
N ALA A 584 18.84 -13.61 5.04
CA ALA A 584 18.97 -12.16 4.93
C ALA A 584 20.33 -11.62 5.39
N PRO A 585 20.71 -10.40 4.94
CA PRO A 585 21.81 -9.66 5.51
C PRO A 585 21.49 -9.21 6.96
N ALA A 586 22.41 -9.49 7.88
CA ALA A 586 22.30 -9.05 9.28
C ALA A 586 22.65 -7.57 9.46
N TRP A 587 21.82 -6.85 10.21
CA TRP A 587 22.13 -5.50 10.70
C TRP A 587 23.04 -5.56 11.93
N PRO A 588 23.96 -4.59 12.15
CA PRO A 588 24.71 -4.52 13.42
C PRO A 588 23.75 -4.31 14.61
N GLY A 589 23.54 -5.36 15.40
CA GLY A 589 22.66 -5.32 16.58
C GLY A 589 21.19 -5.69 16.32
N GLY A 590 20.84 -6.14 15.12
CA GLY A 590 19.55 -6.79 14.85
C GLY A 590 19.72 -8.31 14.77
N ASP A 591 18.68 -9.07 15.12
CA ASP A 591 18.66 -10.51 14.87
C ASP A 591 18.70 -10.80 13.35
N SER A 592 19.23 -11.96 12.97
CA SER A 592 19.20 -12.43 11.58
C SER A 592 17.74 -12.60 11.16
N THR A 593 17.26 -11.76 10.25
CA THR A 593 15.93 -11.91 9.66
C THR A 593 16.01 -12.80 8.41
N PHE A 594 14.87 -13.26 7.92
CA PHE A 594 14.74 -13.98 6.65
C PHE A 594 14.66 -12.97 5.50
N GLU A 595 15.06 -13.35 4.27
CA GLU A 595 14.75 -12.50 3.13
C GLU A 595 13.27 -12.69 2.80
N TYR A 596 12.50 -11.61 2.96
CA TYR A 596 11.10 -11.56 2.59
C TYR A 596 10.99 -10.89 1.22
N ASP A 597 10.29 -11.55 0.29
CA ASP A 597 9.90 -10.96 -0.98
C ASP A 597 8.37 -11.02 -1.13
N PRO A 598 7.66 -9.88 -1.03
CA PRO A 598 6.21 -9.87 -1.21
C PRO A 598 5.77 -10.36 -2.59
N HIS A 599 6.68 -10.38 -3.57
CA HIS A 599 6.43 -10.78 -4.96
C HIS A 599 6.82 -12.23 -5.28
N ALA A 600 7.40 -12.99 -4.34
CA ALA A 600 7.66 -14.41 -4.56
C ALA A 600 6.38 -15.24 -4.42
N GLU A 601 5.58 -15.26 -5.49
CA GLU A 601 4.24 -15.86 -5.49
C GLU A 601 4.21 -17.29 -6.01
N TRP A 602 5.19 -17.72 -6.81
CA TRP A 602 5.32 -19.13 -7.15
C TRP A 602 6.76 -19.54 -7.51
N ALA A 603 7.06 -20.81 -7.27
CA ALA A 603 8.34 -21.43 -7.57
C ALA A 603 8.15 -22.86 -8.09
N MET A 604 9.21 -23.39 -8.70
CA MET A 604 9.27 -24.78 -9.13
C MET A 604 10.69 -25.29 -8.90
N ASP A 605 10.79 -26.52 -8.41
CA ASP A 605 12.06 -27.20 -8.21
C ASP A 605 12.78 -27.43 -9.56
N GLU A 606 14.07 -27.76 -9.50
CA GLU A 606 14.86 -27.97 -10.72
C GLU A 606 14.36 -29.15 -11.56
N ALA A 607 13.84 -30.19 -10.89
CA ALA A 607 13.29 -31.38 -11.55
C ALA A 607 11.90 -31.15 -12.16
N ARG A 608 11.22 -30.07 -11.77
CA ARG A 608 9.83 -29.74 -12.13
C ARG A 608 8.82 -30.77 -11.65
N GLU A 609 9.10 -31.33 -10.50
CA GLU A 609 8.27 -32.29 -9.78
C GLU A 609 7.48 -31.62 -8.67
N THR A 610 7.92 -30.44 -8.21
CA THR A 610 7.28 -29.71 -7.13
C THR A 610 7.03 -28.28 -7.58
N ILE A 611 5.78 -27.85 -7.47
CA ILE A 611 5.36 -26.46 -7.71
C ILE A 611 4.78 -25.93 -6.42
N GLU A 612 5.26 -24.77 -6.00
CA GLU A 612 4.79 -24.04 -4.82
C GLU A 612 4.20 -22.71 -5.24
N ILE A 613 3.12 -22.32 -4.57
CA ILE A 613 2.34 -21.14 -4.91
C ILE A 613 1.87 -20.50 -3.62
N ALA A 614 2.00 -19.18 -3.52
CA ALA A 614 1.42 -18.35 -2.50
C ALA A 614 0.47 -17.34 -3.14
N LEU A 615 -0.77 -17.32 -2.65
CA LEU A 615 -1.80 -16.36 -3.06
C LEU A 615 -2.09 -15.43 -1.88
N PRO A 616 -1.86 -14.12 -2.00
CA PRO A 616 -2.37 -13.15 -1.05
C PRO A 616 -3.87 -13.34 -0.82
N TRP A 617 -4.33 -13.25 0.43
CA TRP A 617 -5.75 -13.44 0.77
C TRP A 617 -6.70 -12.54 -0.03
N GLY A 618 -6.28 -11.30 -0.28
CA GLY A 618 -7.02 -10.35 -1.12
C GLY A 618 -7.36 -10.92 -2.50
N LEU A 619 -6.45 -11.65 -3.17
CA LEU A 619 -6.68 -12.24 -4.51
C LEU A 619 -7.83 -13.25 -4.55
N LEU A 620 -8.21 -13.79 -3.39
CA LEU A 620 -9.29 -14.76 -3.25
C LEU A 620 -10.59 -14.12 -2.73
N ASN A 621 -10.70 -12.78 -2.75
CA ASN A 621 -11.82 -12.04 -2.15
C ASN A 621 -12.02 -12.35 -0.65
N VAL A 622 -10.97 -12.80 0.04
CA VAL A 622 -10.97 -12.93 1.50
C VAL A 622 -10.67 -11.54 2.07
N GLY A 623 -11.72 -10.86 2.53
CA GLY A 623 -11.65 -9.49 3.04
C GLY A 623 -11.18 -9.37 4.48
N ASP A 624 -11.22 -10.47 5.23
CA ASP A 624 -10.57 -10.60 6.54
C ASP A 624 -10.30 -12.09 6.84
N PRO A 625 -9.05 -12.56 6.69
CA PRO A 625 -8.70 -13.95 6.97
C PRO A 625 -8.76 -14.25 8.49
N SER A 626 -8.68 -13.25 9.37
CA SER A 626 -8.73 -13.46 10.82
C SER A 626 -10.10 -13.95 11.30
N SER A 627 -11.19 -13.57 10.62
CA SER A 627 -12.56 -14.05 10.87
C SER A 627 -13.10 -15.02 9.81
N ARG A 628 -12.33 -15.29 8.75
CA ARG A 628 -12.74 -16.04 7.55
C ARG A 628 -13.86 -15.35 6.78
N ALA A 629 -13.82 -14.03 6.72
CA ALA A 629 -14.78 -13.22 5.97
C ALA A 629 -14.39 -13.18 4.49
N VAL A 630 -15.35 -13.54 3.63
CA VAL A 630 -15.23 -13.53 2.17
C VAL A 630 -16.32 -12.63 1.61
N LEU A 631 -16.00 -11.87 0.57
CA LEU A 631 -16.93 -10.94 -0.05
C LEU A 631 -18.19 -11.65 -0.56
N ASP A 632 -19.33 -11.13 -0.13
CA ASP A 632 -20.66 -11.63 -0.46
C ASP A 632 -21.66 -10.47 -0.52
N ASP A 633 -21.31 -9.48 -1.34
CA ASP A 633 -22.03 -8.22 -1.46
C ASP A 633 -23.52 -8.43 -1.75
N LYS A 634 -24.38 -7.64 -1.14
CA LYS A 634 -25.83 -7.67 -1.39
C LYS A 634 -26.19 -6.43 -2.20
N PRO A 635 -26.67 -6.62 -3.45
CA PRO A 635 -27.11 -5.49 -4.24
C PRO A 635 -28.13 -4.62 -3.48
N ALA A 636 -27.95 -3.30 -3.56
CA ALA A 636 -28.78 -2.25 -2.95
C ALA A 636 -28.51 -1.86 -1.49
N THR A 637 -27.43 -2.34 -0.88
CA THR A 637 -26.93 -1.81 0.40
C THR A 637 -25.82 -0.77 0.17
N SER A 638 -25.52 0.04 1.19
CA SER A 638 -24.50 1.08 1.13
C SER A 638 -23.08 0.59 1.42
N GLU A 639 -22.96 -0.60 2.02
CA GLU A 639 -21.70 -1.21 2.45
C GLU A 639 -21.51 -2.54 1.72
N VAL A 640 -20.26 -2.96 1.56
CA VAL A 640 -19.97 -4.28 0.98
C VAL A 640 -20.10 -5.33 2.08
N GLU A 641 -21.04 -6.27 1.91
CA GLU A 641 -21.18 -7.36 2.87
C GLU A 641 -20.15 -8.48 2.67
N VAL A 642 -19.88 -9.15 3.77
CA VAL A 642 -19.10 -10.39 3.83
C VAL A 642 -19.91 -11.52 4.44
N SER A 643 -19.59 -12.73 4.02
CA SER A 643 -20.06 -13.98 4.59
C SER A 643 -18.87 -14.79 5.11
N ARG A 644 -19.09 -15.54 6.19
CA ARG A 644 -18.05 -16.42 6.72
C ARG A 644 -17.95 -17.68 5.86
N THR A 645 -16.74 -18.02 5.41
CA THR A 645 -16.50 -19.29 4.72
C THR A 645 -16.31 -20.45 5.71
N GLU A 646 -16.85 -21.61 5.35
CA GLU A 646 -16.58 -22.88 6.04
C GLU A 646 -15.23 -23.51 5.63
N GLY A 647 -14.55 -22.94 4.63
CA GLY A 647 -13.23 -23.33 4.16
C GLY A 647 -13.15 -23.43 2.64
N ILE A 648 -11.92 -23.45 2.12
CA ILE A 648 -11.66 -23.48 0.67
C ILE A 648 -11.66 -24.92 0.16
N GLY A 649 -12.54 -25.24 -0.78
CA GLY A 649 -12.50 -26.49 -1.53
C GLY A 649 -11.52 -26.40 -2.70
N LEU A 650 -10.73 -27.44 -2.93
CA LEU A 650 -9.79 -27.51 -4.05
C LEU A 650 -10.02 -28.75 -4.92
N LEU A 651 -9.82 -28.56 -6.23
CA LEU A 651 -9.67 -29.62 -7.21
C LEU A 651 -8.48 -29.30 -8.13
N ALA A 652 -7.39 -30.06 -8.00
CA ALA A 652 -6.30 -30.00 -8.96
C ALA A 652 -6.63 -30.83 -10.21
N TRP A 653 -6.18 -30.35 -11.36
CA TRP A 653 -6.31 -31.06 -12.63
C TRP A 653 -5.12 -30.80 -13.55
N ALA A 654 -4.83 -31.75 -14.42
CA ALA A 654 -3.73 -31.63 -15.37
C ALA A 654 -4.12 -32.17 -16.73
N THR A 655 -3.78 -31.45 -17.80
CA THR A 655 -4.16 -31.82 -19.17
C THR A 655 -3.04 -31.59 -20.18
N ARG A 656 -2.99 -32.45 -21.20
CA ARG A 656 -2.14 -32.28 -22.40
C ARG A 656 -2.95 -31.96 -23.65
N LEU A 657 -4.21 -31.55 -23.49
CA LEU A 657 -5.07 -31.23 -24.62
C LEU A 657 -4.41 -30.17 -25.50
N PRO A 658 -4.25 -30.41 -26.82
CA PRO A 658 -3.60 -29.46 -27.71
C PRO A 658 -4.28 -28.10 -27.79
N LEU A 659 -5.57 -28.02 -27.44
CA LEU A 659 -6.34 -26.78 -27.43
C LEU A 659 -6.25 -26.01 -26.10
N PHE A 660 -5.73 -26.64 -25.04
CA PHE A 660 -5.54 -26.00 -23.74
C PHE A 660 -4.11 -25.44 -23.66
N ARG A 661 -4.00 -24.12 -23.44
CA ARG A 661 -2.78 -23.32 -23.33
C ARG A 661 -2.98 -22.33 -22.18
N ALA A 662 -1.91 -21.73 -21.67
CA ALA A 662 -2.09 -20.77 -20.58
C ALA A 662 -2.78 -19.45 -20.98
N ASP A 663 -2.92 -19.14 -22.28
CA ASP A 663 -3.79 -18.05 -22.78
C ASP A 663 -5.19 -18.55 -23.22
N SER A 664 -5.55 -19.80 -22.87
CA SER A 664 -6.88 -20.33 -23.15
C SER A 664 -7.97 -19.64 -22.33
N LEU A 665 -7.58 -19.02 -21.20
CA LEU A 665 -8.42 -18.18 -20.37
C LEU A 665 -8.06 -16.70 -20.69
N GLY A 666 -9.07 -15.84 -20.85
CA GLY A 666 -8.91 -14.52 -21.47
C GLY A 666 -10.25 -13.92 -21.92
N PRO A 667 -10.30 -12.86 -22.77
CA PRO A 667 -11.56 -12.30 -23.27
C PRO A 667 -12.38 -13.43 -23.89
N ALA A 668 -13.43 -13.84 -23.17
CA ALA A 668 -14.07 -15.15 -23.24
C ALA A 668 -14.03 -15.75 -24.65
N ARG A 669 -13.00 -16.57 -24.96
CA ARG A 669 -12.82 -17.17 -26.27
C ARG A 669 -13.89 -18.24 -26.45
N THR A 670 -15.05 -17.83 -26.96
CA THR A 670 -16.13 -18.75 -27.28
C THR A 670 -15.76 -19.57 -28.51
N GLY A 671 -16.05 -20.88 -28.47
CA GLY A 671 -15.93 -21.76 -29.64
C GLY A 671 -14.83 -22.83 -29.57
N LEU A 672 -13.93 -22.78 -28.59
CA LEU A 672 -12.98 -23.87 -28.35
C LEU A 672 -13.60 -24.86 -27.37
N SER A 673 -13.94 -26.05 -27.84
CA SER A 673 -14.51 -27.09 -27.00
C SER A 673 -14.10 -28.45 -27.54
N ALA A 674 -13.21 -29.12 -26.82
CA ALA A 674 -12.75 -30.45 -27.16
C ALA A 674 -13.62 -31.49 -26.46
N ARG A 675 -13.98 -32.58 -27.13
CA ARG A 675 -14.45 -33.77 -26.43
C ARG A 675 -13.26 -34.34 -25.66
N ILE A 676 -13.40 -34.49 -24.35
CA ILE A 676 -12.38 -35.11 -23.48
C ILE A 676 -12.62 -36.62 -23.49
N LYS A 677 -11.59 -37.41 -23.74
CA LYS A 677 -11.60 -38.85 -23.50
C LYS A 677 -11.13 -39.16 -22.07
N PRO A 678 -11.63 -40.24 -21.45
CA PRO A 678 -11.09 -40.72 -20.17
C PRO A 678 -9.56 -40.87 -20.24
N GLY A 679 -8.83 -40.26 -19.30
CA GLY A 679 -7.37 -40.26 -19.24
C GLY A 679 -6.66 -39.10 -19.97
N GLU A 680 -7.37 -38.21 -20.66
CA GLU A 680 -6.77 -36.99 -21.25
C GLU A 680 -6.61 -35.83 -20.25
N VAL A 681 -7.31 -35.93 -19.12
CA VAL A 681 -7.22 -35.01 -17.99
C VAL A 681 -7.13 -35.85 -16.73
N ASP A 682 -6.13 -35.55 -15.91
CA ASP A 682 -5.95 -36.11 -14.57
C ASP A 682 -6.65 -35.19 -13.56
N PHE A 683 -7.32 -35.75 -12.57
CA PHE A 683 -8.03 -35.01 -11.52
C PHE A 683 -7.62 -35.51 -10.15
N LEU A 684 -7.28 -34.58 -9.26
CA LEU A 684 -6.89 -34.86 -7.90
C LEU A 684 -7.68 -33.97 -6.94
N GLY A 685 -8.62 -34.57 -6.23
CA GLY A 685 -9.44 -33.94 -5.20
C GLY A 685 -9.35 -34.69 -3.87
N PRO A 686 -9.96 -34.17 -2.80
CA PRO A 686 -9.86 -34.75 -1.46
C PRO A 686 -10.44 -36.18 -1.41
N PRO A 687 -10.17 -36.96 -0.34
CA PRO A 687 -10.72 -38.29 -0.18
C PRO A 687 -12.23 -38.35 -0.42
N GLY A 688 -12.70 -39.35 -1.17
CA GLY A 688 -14.10 -39.45 -1.60
C GLY A 688 -14.40 -38.74 -2.92
N THR A 689 -13.42 -38.10 -3.54
CA THR A 689 -13.56 -37.57 -4.90
C THR A 689 -13.75 -38.71 -5.90
N ALA A 690 -14.78 -38.61 -6.75
CA ALA A 690 -15.11 -39.59 -7.77
C ALA A 690 -15.28 -38.90 -9.13
N GLN A 691 -14.85 -39.59 -10.18
CA GLN A 691 -15.02 -39.16 -11.57
C GLN A 691 -15.97 -40.10 -12.32
N GLY A 692 -16.84 -39.54 -13.13
CA GLY A 692 -17.76 -40.28 -13.98
C GLY A 692 -18.03 -39.54 -15.30
N VAL A 693 -18.57 -40.24 -16.28
CA VAL A 693 -18.99 -39.63 -17.55
C VAL A 693 -20.50 -39.69 -17.64
N VAL A 694 -21.15 -38.54 -17.78
CA VAL A 694 -22.61 -38.43 -17.95
C VAL A 694 -22.88 -37.58 -19.19
N ALA A 695 -23.68 -38.11 -20.13
CA ALA A 695 -24.03 -37.39 -21.37
C ALA A 695 -22.82 -36.86 -22.16
N GLN A 696 -21.71 -37.62 -22.19
CA GLN A 696 -20.45 -37.25 -22.86
C GLN A 696 -19.68 -36.07 -22.22
N GLU A 697 -20.01 -35.72 -20.99
CA GLU A 697 -19.32 -34.73 -20.17
C GLU A 697 -18.72 -35.42 -18.94
N LEU A 698 -17.50 -35.03 -18.58
CA LEU A 698 -16.86 -35.54 -17.39
C LEU A 698 -17.44 -34.83 -16.15
N ARG A 699 -17.79 -35.60 -15.13
CA ARG A 699 -18.29 -35.08 -13.85
C ARG A 699 -17.36 -35.52 -12.74
N VAL A 700 -16.84 -34.55 -12.00
CA VAL A 700 -16.04 -34.74 -10.80
C VAL A 700 -16.89 -34.39 -9.60
N THR A 701 -17.12 -35.36 -8.71
CA THR A 701 -17.86 -35.15 -7.47
C THR A 701 -16.88 -35.19 -6.31
N ALA A 702 -16.85 -34.15 -5.49
CA ALA A 702 -16.05 -34.06 -4.27
C ALA A 702 -16.96 -33.81 -3.05
N PRO A 703 -16.67 -34.39 -1.87
CA PRO A 703 -17.45 -34.14 -0.66
C PRO A 703 -17.43 -32.66 -0.25
N GLU A 704 -18.59 -32.09 0.10
CA GLU A 704 -18.70 -30.71 0.60
C GLU A 704 -17.93 -30.51 1.93
N SER A 705 -17.85 -31.57 2.76
CA SER A 705 -17.17 -31.54 4.06
C SER A 705 -15.65 -31.44 4.00
N ASN A 706 -15.04 -31.62 2.82
CA ASN A 706 -13.60 -31.65 2.68
C ASN A 706 -13.12 -30.33 2.06
N SER A 707 -12.99 -29.32 2.91
CA SER A 707 -12.37 -28.03 2.60
C SER A 707 -11.12 -27.83 3.46
N TYR A 708 -10.15 -27.05 2.97
CA TYR A 708 -9.10 -26.50 3.80
C TYR A 708 -9.68 -25.42 4.71
N VAL A 709 -9.47 -25.57 6.02
CA VAL A 709 -9.95 -24.62 7.04
C VAL A 709 -8.76 -24.15 7.84
N TRP A 710 -8.57 -22.83 7.89
CA TRP A 710 -7.54 -22.23 8.73
C TRP A 710 -8.14 -21.71 10.04
N LYS A 711 -7.26 -21.50 11.01
CA LYS A 711 -7.63 -20.93 12.30
C LYS A 711 -7.66 -19.41 12.19
N GLY A 712 -8.78 -18.80 12.55
CA GLY A 712 -8.88 -17.36 12.73
C GLY A 712 -8.13 -16.87 13.96
N TRP A 713 -7.99 -15.56 14.11
CA TRP A 713 -7.28 -14.92 15.22
C TRP A 713 -7.95 -13.61 15.64
N GLU A 714 -7.73 -13.20 16.89
CA GLU A 714 -8.18 -11.89 17.41
C GLU A 714 -7.03 -10.89 17.52
N MET A 715 -5.78 -11.38 17.48
CA MET A 715 -4.57 -10.58 17.42
C MET A 715 -3.57 -11.29 16.51
N PRO A 716 -2.87 -10.56 15.63
CA PRO A 716 -1.86 -11.14 14.77
C PRO A 716 -0.64 -11.63 15.57
N MET A 717 -0.06 -12.76 15.17
CA MET A 717 1.27 -13.17 15.63
C MET A 717 2.29 -12.60 14.65
N ILE A 718 3.14 -11.69 15.13
CA ILE A 718 4.08 -10.96 14.27
C ILE A 718 5.44 -10.81 14.92
N SER A 719 6.46 -10.71 14.07
CA SER A 719 7.79 -10.25 14.44
C SER A 719 8.16 -9.01 13.64
N GLU A 720 8.78 -8.02 14.30
CA GLU A 720 9.37 -6.88 13.61
C GLU A 720 10.57 -7.32 12.76
N ARG A 721 10.65 -6.80 11.54
CA ARG A 721 11.78 -6.98 10.64
C ARG A 721 12.18 -5.66 10.05
N ILE A 722 13.49 -5.37 10.03
CA ILE A 722 14.03 -4.23 9.31
C ILE A 722 14.07 -4.58 7.82
N LYS A 723 13.41 -3.78 6.98
CA LYS A 723 13.41 -3.97 5.53
C LYS A 723 14.75 -3.64 4.90
N LYS A 724 15.04 -4.23 3.74
CA LYS A 724 16.27 -3.93 2.97
C LYS A 724 16.39 -2.45 2.59
N SER A 725 15.26 -1.75 2.43
CA SER A 725 15.20 -0.30 2.17
C SER A 725 15.91 0.54 3.22
N ALA A 726 15.85 0.16 4.50
CA ALA A 726 16.47 0.89 5.62
C ALA A 726 17.97 1.10 5.42
N LYS A 727 18.67 0.12 4.83
CA LYS A 727 20.11 0.23 4.53
C LYS A 727 20.39 1.33 3.51
N TRP A 728 19.60 1.41 2.44
CA TRP A 728 19.76 2.43 1.40
C TRP A 728 19.58 3.84 1.98
N LEU A 729 18.56 4.02 2.82
CA LEU A 729 18.32 5.30 3.49
C LEU A 729 19.44 5.65 4.47
N ARG A 730 19.92 4.71 5.28
CA ARG A 730 21.06 4.95 6.17
C ARG A 730 22.27 5.44 5.39
N ASP A 731 22.66 4.70 4.35
CA ASP A 731 23.84 5.02 3.55
C ASP A 731 23.69 6.40 2.85
N SER A 732 22.46 6.78 2.47
CA SER A 732 22.14 8.12 1.94
C SER A 732 22.24 9.23 3.00
N PHE A 733 21.73 9.00 4.21
CA PHE A 733 21.78 9.97 5.31
C PHE A 733 23.18 10.14 5.91
N GLU A 734 24.00 9.09 5.85
CA GLU A 734 25.36 9.09 6.38
C GLU A 734 26.20 10.21 5.74
N GLY A 735 26.79 11.07 6.57
CA GLY A 735 27.68 12.15 6.14
C GLY A 735 27.01 13.27 5.33
N MET A 736 25.68 13.32 5.27
CA MET A 736 24.94 14.35 4.53
C MET A 736 25.27 15.77 5.02
N ASP A 737 25.38 15.98 6.35
CA ASP A 737 25.77 17.29 6.91
C ASP A 737 27.15 17.75 6.45
N ALA A 738 28.12 16.83 6.38
CA ALA A 738 29.47 17.16 5.92
C ALA A 738 29.51 17.49 4.42
N ARG A 739 28.62 16.88 3.61
CA ARG A 739 28.46 17.22 2.19
C ARG A 739 27.85 18.60 2.02
N GLU A 740 26.86 18.96 2.84
CA GLU A 740 26.22 20.28 2.82
C GLU A 740 27.18 21.41 3.19
N GLN A 741 27.94 21.25 4.27
CA GLN A 741 28.90 22.27 4.71
C GLN A 741 29.96 22.56 3.65
N ARG A 742 30.47 21.52 2.96
CA ARG A 742 31.42 21.69 1.85
C ARG A 742 30.80 22.46 0.68
N ASN A 743 29.60 22.08 0.25
CA ASN A 743 28.91 22.77 -0.85
C ASN A 743 28.63 24.24 -0.55
N GLN A 744 28.22 24.56 0.69
CA GLN A 744 28.01 25.95 1.11
C GLN A 744 29.32 26.76 1.09
N THR A 745 30.41 26.18 1.60
CA THR A 745 31.74 26.81 1.59
C THR A 745 32.23 27.08 0.17
N ASP A 746 32.02 26.14 -0.75
CA ASP A 746 32.39 26.29 -2.17
C ASP A 746 31.51 27.33 -2.90
N LEU A 747 30.25 27.48 -2.52
CA LEU A 747 29.34 28.51 -3.06
C LEU A 747 29.69 29.90 -2.55
N ASP A 748 30.05 30.02 -1.28
CA ASP A 748 30.47 31.29 -0.68
C ASP A 748 31.83 31.74 -1.27
N ALA A 749 32.77 30.82 -1.46
CA ALA A 749 34.04 31.10 -2.14
C ALA A 749 33.91 31.46 -3.64
N LYS A 750 32.77 31.17 -4.28
CA LYS A 750 32.46 31.61 -5.65
C LYS A 750 31.70 32.94 -5.70
N ARG A 751 31.18 33.41 -4.57
CA ARG A 751 30.47 34.69 -4.42
C ARG A 751 31.39 35.83 -3.97
N GLU A 752 32.47 35.50 -3.27
CA GLU A 752 33.65 36.36 -3.05
C GLU A 752 34.50 36.47 -4.32
#